data_AF-A0A380SV20-F1
#
_entry.id   AF-A0A380SV20-F1
#
_cell.length_a   1.000
_cell.length_b   1.000
_cell.length_c   1.000
_cell.angle_alpha   90.00
_cell.angle_beta   90.00
_cell.angle_gamma   90.00
#
_symmetry.space_group_name_H-M   'P 1'
#
loop_
_entity.id
_entity.type
_entity.pdbx_description
1 polymer ?
#
loop_
_entity_poly.entity_id
_entity_poly.type
_entity_poly.pdbx_seq_one_letter_code
_entity_poly.pdbx_strand_id
1 'polypeptide(L)'
;MTKPSIFKPSALSCALQAAFVAPLVMVSAQALAITKVVESNQTFTATSGTPSYNYRVMENATLNVQGSRTEHIQVRKGQLNIDGGTVTAGGSNNAVALVSGTARIANARIDSAQGSGLTIGRLLDGSATGSEVQVQSSEITGGRFGATLSAYSSLSLKDSSLSGATADGLLMIGGQAQAYNSVIEGAESGVRLSHEYYGSEANDQAPTLLLDNSKVIGGTGAALVVDSATTARIDVLNGSSLEGANGNLLELKNAGSADMQVSRSTLAGNILVGEGSTANLDLSNASLEGDVIVAAGGAAQLSLNDQSLFKGRLENVDALALNGDSTWALIGDSQVEQLSLQGGHVQFGEPGQFYRLDLGELSGNGTFHMSADFATGEADLLNVSGQADGQHTLAISASGHDPAAVERITVVTTGGGDAEFSLLNGPVDLGAFSYGLTKEGNDWHLDTEKKVISPGTRSVLALFNTAPTIWYGELSSLRTRMGELRYNEGKSGAWGRAYGSKYNVAESSGTAYKQTQQGFTLGADAQLGDSQWLVGVLAGHSKSDLDLSRGTSGTVDSYYAGAYTTWLDQDSGYYFDAVAKVNRFDNKSKVAMSDGSQAKGNYKTNGVGASAEFGRHIKLDDGYFVEPFAQVSAVSIQGASYDLDSGLKAEGDRTTSVLGKAGATVGRNFDLGEGRFAQPYLRAAAVHEFAKNNQVKVNDNVFNNDLSGSRAEVGAGIAVSLSERLQLHADIDYSNGDKIEKPFGANVGVRFTW
;
A
#
# COMPACT_ATOMS: atom_id res chain seq x y z
N MET A 1 -14.53 -61.66 110.03
CA MET A 1 -13.65 -61.17 108.94
C MET A 1 -14.44 -60.15 108.12
N THR A 2 -13.79 -59.08 107.66
CA THR A 2 -14.41 -57.77 107.41
C THR A 2 -14.45 -57.37 105.93
N LYS A 3 -15.48 -56.63 105.52
CA LYS A 3 -15.48 -55.75 104.32
C LYS A 3 -14.26 -54.81 104.41
N PRO A 4 -13.52 -54.49 103.32
CA PRO A 4 -13.93 -53.46 102.34
C PRO A 4 -13.54 -53.89 100.88
N SER A 5 -13.48 -53.08 99.80
CA SER A 5 -13.77 -51.66 99.53
C SER A 5 -14.17 -51.46 98.04
N ILE A 6 -14.72 -50.29 97.70
CA ILE A 6 -14.74 -49.72 96.35
C ILE A 6 -13.40 -49.01 96.07
N PHE A 7 -12.84 -49.13 94.85
CA PHE A 7 -11.77 -48.26 94.36
C PHE A 7 -12.26 -47.46 93.13
N LYS A 8 -12.06 -46.13 93.15
CA LYS A 8 -12.25 -45.24 91.99
C LYS A 8 -10.90 -44.71 91.49
N PRO A 9 -10.58 -44.82 90.19
CA PRO A 9 -9.66 -43.93 89.49
C PRO A 9 -10.47 -42.94 88.63
N SER A 10 -10.66 -41.68 89.05
CA SER A 10 -9.73 -40.53 88.99
C SER A 10 -9.88 -39.72 87.70
N ALA A 11 -9.90 -38.40 87.82
CA ALA A 11 -10.36 -37.47 86.76
C ALA A 11 -9.45 -37.37 85.52
N LEU A 12 -8.37 -38.15 85.45
CA LEU A 12 -7.46 -38.19 84.31
C LEU A 12 -7.92 -39.15 83.19
N SER A 13 -8.85 -40.08 83.47
CA SER A 13 -9.36 -41.02 82.46
C SER A 13 -10.36 -40.38 81.49
N CYS A 14 -11.10 -39.34 81.89
CA CYS A 14 -12.04 -38.64 81.01
C CYS A 14 -11.37 -37.72 79.97
N ALA A 15 -10.07 -37.43 80.09
CA ALA A 15 -9.36 -36.56 79.15
C ALA A 15 -8.73 -37.31 77.96
N LEU A 16 -8.69 -38.66 77.99
CA LEU A 16 -7.98 -39.48 77.00
C LEU A 16 -8.87 -40.44 76.20
N GLN A 17 -10.18 -40.16 76.12
CA GLN A 17 -11.17 -40.91 75.32
C GLN A 17 -11.84 -40.07 74.20
N ALA A 18 -11.20 -38.98 73.75
CA ALA A 18 -11.73 -38.09 72.71
C ALA A 18 -10.94 -38.10 71.38
N ALA A 19 -9.98 -39.02 71.20
CA ALA A 19 -8.98 -38.91 70.12
C ALA A 19 -8.91 -40.07 69.11
N PHE A 20 -9.74 -41.13 69.21
CA PHE A 20 -9.57 -42.34 68.38
C PHE A 20 -10.84 -42.99 67.80
N VAL A 21 -12.01 -42.32 67.82
CA VAL A 21 -13.24 -42.82 67.14
C VAL A 21 -13.94 -41.72 66.32
N ALA A 22 -13.18 -41.13 65.39
CA ALA A 22 -13.65 -40.48 64.16
C ALA A 22 -12.40 -40.24 63.29
N PRO A 23 -12.37 -40.58 61.97
CA PRO A 23 -13.49 -40.80 61.08
C PRO A 23 -13.48 -42.16 60.36
N LEU A 24 -14.52 -42.97 60.56
CA LEU A 24 -14.81 -44.13 59.69
C LEU A 24 -16.27 -44.12 59.18
N VAL A 25 -16.89 -42.94 59.22
CA VAL A 25 -18.16 -42.60 58.56
C VAL A 25 -17.98 -41.28 57.79
N MET A 26 -17.03 -41.28 56.87
CA MET A 26 -17.06 -40.44 55.68
C MET A 26 -16.83 -41.30 54.44
N VAL A 27 -17.64 -42.36 54.31
CA VAL A 27 -18.12 -42.72 52.98
C VAL A 27 -18.91 -41.50 52.51
N SER A 28 -18.46 -40.88 51.42
CA SER A 28 -19.14 -39.75 50.81
C SER A 28 -20.59 -40.14 50.53
N ALA A 29 -21.53 -39.59 51.30
CA ALA A 29 -22.91 -39.56 50.86
C ALA A 29 -22.92 -38.73 49.57
N GLN A 30 -23.06 -39.40 48.42
CA GLN A 30 -23.59 -38.74 47.24
C GLN A 30 -24.98 -38.22 47.66
N ALA A 31 -25.07 -36.92 47.90
CA ALA A 31 -26.33 -36.29 48.25
C ALA A 31 -27.22 -36.34 47.01
N LEU A 32 -28.02 -37.39 46.88
CA LEU A 32 -29.01 -37.54 45.83
C LEU A 32 -30.04 -36.41 46.00
N ALA A 33 -29.87 -35.33 45.25
CA ALA A 33 -30.77 -34.20 45.29
C ALA A 33 -32.18 -34.64 44.88
N ILE A 34 -33.15 -34.30 45.72
CA ILE A 34 -34.55 -34.70 45.53
C ILE A 34 -35.05 -34.08 44.23
N THR A 35 -35.83 -34.84 43.44
CA THR A 35 -36.46 -34.32 42.23
C THR A 35 -37.75 -33.60 42.60
N LYS A 36 -37.82 -32.30 42.30
CA LYS A 36 -39.02 -31.46 42.42
C LYS A 36 -39.74 -31.39 41.07
N VAL A 37 -40.94 -31.96 41.00
CA VAL A 37 -41.83 -31.76 39.85
C VAL A 37 -42.58 -30.43 40.02
N VAL A 38 -42.63 -29.65 38.94
CA VAL A 38 -43.53 -28.51 38.75
C VAL A 38 -44.63 -28.98 37.80
N GLU A 39 -45.80 -29.26 38.36
CA GLU A 39 -46.93 -29.86 37.65
C GLU A 39 -47.53 -28.91 36.61
N SER A 40 -48.27 -29.46 35.64
CA SER A 40 -48.79 -28.69 34.51
C SER A 40 -49.60 -27.46 34.92
N ASN A 41 -49.36 -26.34 34.25
CA ASN A 41 -49.93 -25.01 34.54
C ASN A 41 -49.57 -24.42 35.92
N GLN A 42 -48.57 -24.95 36.64
CA GLN A 42 -48.07 -24.34 37.90
C GLN A 42 -46.84 -23.47 37.67
N THR A 43 -46.66 -22.47 38.54
CA THR A 43 -45.41 -21.71 38.65
C THR A 43 -44.72 -22.04 39.96
N PHE A 44 -43.42 -22.35 39.92
CA PHE A 44 -42.57 -22.50 41.10
C PHE A 44 -41.39 -21.52 41.03
N THR A 45 -41.03 -20.91 42.16
CA THR A 45 -39.88 -19.99 42.25
C THR A 45 -38.88 -20.52 43.27
N ALA A 46 -37.70 -20.90 42.79
CA ALA A 46 -36.54 -21.26 43.58
C ALA A 46 -35.69 -20.01 43.86
N THR A 47 -35.58 -19.61 45.12
CA THR A 47 -34.74 -18.49 45.59
C THR A 47 -33.47 -19.00 46.27
N SER A 48 -32.55 -18.11 46.65
CA SER A 48 -31.30 -18.47 47.37
C SER A 48 -31.47 -19.28 48.66
N GLY A 49 -32.64 -19.22 49.31
CA GLY A 49 -32.98 -20.05 50.48
C GLY A 49 -33.63 -21.41 50.15
N THR A 50 -33.82 -21.72 48.87
CA THR A 50 -34.39 -23.01 48.42
C THR A 50 -33.29 -24.09 48.41
N PRO A 51 -33.53 -25.30 48.94
CA PRO A 51 -32.57 -26.39 48.82
C PRO A 51 -32.25 -26.76 47.36
N SER A 52 -31.05 -27.26 47.11
CA SER A 52 -30.70 -27.76 45.76
C SER A 52 -31.55 -28.99 45.43
N TYR A 53 -32.26 -28.90 44.30
CA TYR A 53 -33.12 -29.95 43.77
C TYR A 53 -32.77 -30.20 42.30
N ASN A 54 -33.04 -31.42 41.85
CA ASN A 54 -33.29 -31.66 40.43
C ASN A 54 -34.71 -31.15 40.12
N TYR A 55 -34.96 -30.56 38.95
CA TYR A 55 -36.28 -30.08 38.57
C TYR A 55 -36.83 -30.80 37.34
N ARG A 56 -38.14 -31.04 37.35
CA ARG A 56 -38.90 -31.44 36.16
C ARG A 56 -40.10 -30.53 35.97
N VAL A 57 -40.10 -29.75 34.89
CA VAL A 57 -41.10 -28.75 34.53
C VAL A 57 -41.98 -29.33 33.41
N MET A 58 -43.27 -29.45 33.68
CA MET A 58 -44.24 -30.11 32.80
C MET A 58 -45.01 -29.10 31.92
N GLU A 59 -46.03 -29.58 31.21
CA GLU A 59 -46.80 -28.82 30.20
C GLU A 59 -47.38 -27.51 30.76
N ASN A 60 -47.06 -26.39 30.10
CA ASN A 60 -47.41 -25.02 30.50
C ASN A 60 -46.99 -24.62 31.93
N ALA A 61 -46.09 -25.37 32.56
CA ALA A 61 -45.54 -25.03 33.87
C ALA A 61 -44.34 -24.07 33.73
N THR A 62 -44.10 -23.28 34.77
CA THR A 62 -42.99 -22.31 34.81
C THR A 62 -42.11 -22.54 36.03
N LEU A 63 -40.80 -22.69 35.81
CA LEU A 63 -39.79 -22.64 36.86
C LEU A 63 -39.04 -21.31 36.79
N ASN A 64 -39.07 -20.53 37.87
CA ASN A 64 -38.22 -19.36 38.06
C ASN A 64 -37.08 -19.72 39.02
N VAL A 65 -35.83 -19.46 38.64
CA VAL A 65 -34.64 -19.61 39.48
C VAL A 65 -34.07 -18.20 39.70
N GLN A 66 -34.00 -17.76 40.95
CA GLN A 66 -33.62 -16.40 41.35
C GLN A 66 -32.50 -16.45 42.37
N GLY A 67 -31.25 -16.40 41.90
CA GLY A 67 -30.05 -16.50 42.74
C GLY A 67 -29.91 -17.83 43.49
N SER A 68 -30.59 -18.89 43.05
CA SER A 68 -30.61 -20.20 43.73
C SER A 68 -29.49 -21.13 43.25
N ARG A 69 -29.28 -22.23 43.97
CA ARG A 69 -28.43 -23.35 43.54
C ARG A 69 -29.32 -24.54 43.20
N THR A 70 -29.12 -25.13 42.04
CA THR A 70 -29.94 -26.25 41.53
C THR A 70 -29.06 -27.31 40.89
N GLU A 71 -29.55 -28.55 40.85
CA GLU A 71 -28.92 -29.62 40.05
C GLU A 71 -29.52 -29.63 38.62
N HIS A 72 -29.75 -30.79 38.01
CA HIS A 72 -30.29 -30.90 36.65
C HIS A 72 -31.74 -30.38 36.55
N ILE A 73 -32.02 -29.58 35.51
CA ILE A 73 -33.36 -29.10 35.15
C ILE A 73 -33.83 -29.75 33.84
N GLN A 74 -34.98 -30.43 33.88
CA GLN A 74 -35.70 -30.94 32.71
C GLN A 74 -36.96 -30.09 32.46
N VAL A 75 -37.15 -29.62 31.23
CA VAL A 75 -38.33 -28.86 30.79
C VAL A 75 -38.96 -29.57 29.60
N ARG A 76 -40.24 -29.90 29.68
CA ARG A 76 -41.01 -30.50 28.58
C ARG A 76 -42.30 -29.74 28.37
N LYS A 77 -42.44 -29.05 27.22
CA LYS A 77 -43.61 -28.18 26.91
C LYS A 77 -43.89 -27.12 28.00
N GLY A 78 -42.85 -26.67 28.70
CA GLY A 78 -42.92 -25.67 29.79
C GLY A 78 -41.91 -24.55 29.62
N GLN A 79 -41.84 -23.66 30.62
CA GLN A 79 -40.96 -22.48 30.63
C GLN A 79 -39.95 -22.53 31.79
N LEU A 80 -38.71 -22.11 31.51
CA LEU A 80 -37.66 -21.89 32.49
C LEU A 80 -37.20 -20.42 32.45
N ASN A 81 -37.17 -19.75 33.59
CA ASN A 81 -36.54 -18.45 33.74
C ASN A 81 -35.44 -18.57 34.80
N ILE A 82 -34.19 -18.28 34.45
CA ILE A 82 -33.08 -18.16 35.40
C ILE A 82 -32.64 -16.70 35.38
N ASP A 83 -32.63 -16.05 36.56
CA ASP A 83 -32.05 -14.73 36.77
C ASP A 83 -31.14 -14.78 38.00
N GLY A 84 -29.85 -14.99 37.74
CA GLY A 84 -28.85 -15.29 38.76
C GLY A 84 -28.94 -16.71 39.31
N GLY A 85 -27.79 -17.25 39.72
CA GLY A 85 -27.68 -18.55 40.39
C GLY A 85 -26.77 -19.53 39.66
N THR A 86 -26.74 -20.77 40.16
CA THR A 86 -25.88 -21.83 39.60
C THR A 86 -26.65 -23.13 39.40
N VAL A 87 -26.63 -23.64 38.16
CA VAL A 87 -27.06 -25.00 37.81
C VAL A 87 -25.80 -25.87 37.79
N THR A 88 -25.77 -26.97 38.53
CA THR A 88 -24.61 -27.89 38.54
C THR A 88 -25.09 -29.33 38.47
N ALA A 89 -24.94 -30.00 37.33
CA ALA A 89 -25.37 -31.38 37.15
C ALA A 89 -24.23 -32.38 37.33
N GLY A 90 -24.36 -33.23 38.37
CA GLY A 90 -23.44 -34.33 38.63
C GLY A 90 -23.61 -35.52 37.68
N GLY A 91 -22.50 -36.22 37.40
CA GLY A 91 -22.45 -37.41 36.55
C GLY A 91 -22.72 -37.11 35.08
N SER A 92 -23.40 -38.03 34.39
CA SER A 92 -23.74 -37.94 32.96
C SER A 92 -25.03 -37.16 32.66
N ASN A 93 -25.59 -36.44 33.64
CA ASN A 93 -26.78 -35.61 33.43
C ASN A 93 -26.39 -34.32 32.68
N ASN A 94 -27.20 -33.91 31.71
CA ASN A 94 -27.13 -32.55 31.17
C ASN A 94 -27.45 -31.55 32.30
N ALA A 95 -27.02 -30.29 32.22
CA ALA A 95 -27.38 -29.31 33.25
C ALA A 95 -28.81 -28.79 33.05
N VAL A 96 -29.14 -28.31 31.85
CA VAL A 96 -30.52 -27.97 31.46
C VAL A 96 -30.89 -28.71 30.18
N ALA A 97 -32.01 -29.42 30.18
CA ALA A 97 -32.56 -30.08 29.00
C ALA A 97 -34.00 -29.58 28.74
N LEU A 98 -34.21 -28.96 27.58
CA LEU A 98 -35.51 -28.52 27.08
C LEU A 98 -35.97 -29.39 25.92
N VAL A 99 -37.26 -29.70 25.92
CA VAL A 99 -37.94 -30.50 24.89
C VAL A 99 -39.27 -29.82 24.55
N SER A 100 -39.32 -29.18 23.39
CA SER A 100 -40.40 -28.28 22.93
C SER A 100 -40.84 -27.25 23.98
N GLY A 101 -39.88 -26.63 24.69
CA GLY A 101 -40.11 -25.64 25.75
C GLY A 101 -39.35 -24.33 25.54
N THR A 102 -39.49 -23.38 26.47
CA THR A 102 -38.80 -22.08 26.38
C THR A 102 -37.89 -21.82 27.58
N ALA A 103 -36.76 -21.15 27.35
CA ALA A 103 -35.90 -20.66 28.43
C ALA A 103 -35.43 -19.22 28.24
N ARG A 104 -35.41 -18.46 29.34
CA ARG A 104 -34.67 -17.20 29.48
C ARG A 104 -33.63 -17.39 30.59
N ILE A 105 -32.35 -17.25 30.28
CA ILE A 105 -31.24 -17.51 31.19
C ILE A 105 -30.40 -16.24 31.26
N ALA A 106 -30.34 -15.61 32.43
CA ALA A 106 -29.61 -14.37 32.67
C ALA A 106 -28.72 -14.47 33.91
N ASN A 107 -27.53 -13.88 33.86
CA ASN A 107 -26.62 -13.73 34.99
C ASN A 107 -26.23 -15.05 35.69
N ALA A 108 -26.25 -16.17 34.96
CA ALA A 108 -26.19 -17.52 35.50
C ALA A 108 -24.87 -18.24 35.18
N ARG A 109 -24.54 -19.23 36.01
CA ARG A 109 -23.53 -20.25 35.69
C ARG A 109 -24.20 -21.62 35.56
N ILE A 110 -23.97 -22.31 34.45
CA ILE A 110 -24.54 -23.62 34.15
C ILE A 110 -23.38 -24.59 33.89
N ASP A 111 -23.32 -25.67 34.67
CA ASP A 111 -22.19 -26.60 34.71
C ASP A 111 -22.70 -28.04 34.67
N SER A 112 -22.19 -28.88 33.76
CA SER A 112 -22.44 -30.33 33.74
C SER A 112 -21.12 -31.08 33.73
N ALA A 113 -20.96 -32.06 34.63
CA ALA A 113 -19.68 -32.75 34.82
C ALA A 113 -19.29 -33.68 33.63
N GLN A 114 -20.25 -34.30 32.95
CA GLN A 114 -20.01 -35.21 31.80
C GLN A 114 -21.08 -35.11 30.70
N GLY A 115 -22.19 -34.42 30.94
CA GLY A 115 -23.26 -34.22 29.98
C GLY A 115 -23.07 -32.93 29.16
N SER A 116 -24.16 -32.46 28.57
CA SER A 116 -24.21 -31.15 27.91
C SER A 116 -24.57 -30.05 28.90
N GLY A 117 -24.05 -28.84 28.71
CA GLY A 117 -24.50 -27.67 29.47
C GLY A 117 -25.98 -27.39 29.17
N LEU A 118 -26.30 -27.22 27.89
CA LEU A 118 -27.68 -27.17 27.39
C LEU A 118 -27.99 -28.33 26.42
N THR A 119 -29.21 -28.85 26.50
CA THR A 119 -29.84 -29.64 25.44
C THR A 119 -31.14 -28.99 25.04
N ILE A 120 -31.27 -28.64 23.76
CA ILE A 120 -32.32 -27.79 23.22
C ILE A 120 -33.00 -28.58 22.11
N GLY A 121 -33.97 -29.40 22.51
CA GLY A 121 -34.59 -30.42 21.68
C GLY A 121 -36.04 -30.14 21.32
N ARG A 122 -36.54 -30.93 20.37
CA ARG A 122 -37.96 -31.05 20.01
C ARG A 122 -38.55 -32.39 20.46
N LEU A 123 -39.86 -32.53 20.38
CA LEU A 123 -40.51 -33.84 20.38
C LEU A 123 -40.59 -34.39 18.97
N LEU A 124 -40.49 -35.72 18.86
CA LEU A 124 -40.83 -36.49 17.68
C LEU A 124 -42.30 -36.91 17.81
N ASP A 125 -43.20 -35.92 17.76
CA ASP A 125 -44.66 -36.08 17.88
C ASP A 125 -45.42 -35.53 16.65
N GLY A 126 -44.72 -35.39 15.51
CA GLY A 126 -45.23 -34.78 14.29
C GLY A 126 -45.33 -33.25 14.32
N SER A 127 -44.97 -32.59 15.43
CA SER A 127 -44.94 -31.13 15.51
C SER A 127 -43.60 -30.54 15.07
N ALA A 128 -43.65 -29.53 14.19
CA ALA A 128 -42.51 -28.69 13.83
C ALA A 128 -42.20 -27.66 14.93
N THR A 129 -41.99 -28.12 16.17
CA THR A 129 -41.88 -27.27 17.36
C THR A 129 -40.72 -27.70 18.24
N GLY A 130 -39.56 -27.05 18.07
CA GLY A 130 -38.40 -27.19 18.93
C GLY A 130 -38.50 -26.34 20.20
N SER A 131 -37.37 -26.20 20.89
CA SER A 131 -37.24 -25.34 22.06
C SER A 131 -36.57 -24.02 21.70
N GLU A 132 -36.98 -22.92 22.35
CA GLU A 132 -36.36 -21.60 22.21
C GLU A 132 -35.59 -21.24 23.49
N VAL A 133 -34.31 -20.89 23.37
CA VAL A 133 -33.46 -20.51 24.51
C VAL A 133 -32.78 -19.17 24.24
N GLN A 134 -32.98 -18.22 25.15
CA GLN A 134 -32.30 -16.93 25.17
C GLN A 134 -31.37 -16.88 26.38
N VAL A 135 -30.06 -16.70 26.15
CA VAL A 135 -29.00 -16.64 27.16
C VAL A 135 -28.36 -15.26 27.13
N GLN A 136 -28.24 -14.62 28.30
CA GLN A 136 -27.61 -13.32 28.45
C GLN A 136 -26.64 -13.29 29.64
N SER A 137 -25.46 -12.70 29.47
CA SER A 137 -24.49 -12.45 30.55
C SER A 137 -24.22 -13.68 31.42
N SER A 138 -24.06 -14.86 30.80
CA SER A 138 -24.00 -16.15 31.49
C SER A 138 -22.83 -17.01 31.01
N GLU A 139 -22.38 -17.93 31.87
CA GLU A 139 -21.32 -18.90 31.60
C GLU A 139 -21.93 -20.31 31.55
N ILE A 140 -21.78 -21.01 30.44
CA ILE A 140 -22.29 -22.38 30.24
C ILE A 140 -21.13 -23.31 29.91
N THR A 141 -20.91 -24.33 30.74
CA THR A 141 -19.89 -25.36 30.54
C THR A 141 -20.55 -26.74 30.58
N GLY A 142 -20.35 -27.53 29.53
CA GLY A 142 -20.72 -28.94 29.50
C GLY A 142 -19.50 -29.85 29.40
N GLY A 143 -19.44 -30.87 30.23
CA GLY A 143 -18.36 -31.86 30.26
C GLY A 143 -18.17 -32.59 28.93
N ARG A 144 -19.22 -32.67 28.10
CA ARG A 144 -19.15 -33.10 26.70
C ARG A 144 -19.29 -31.93 25.72
N PHE A 145 -20.54 -31.46 25.53
CA PHE A 145 -20.88 -30.36 24.64
C PHE A 145 -21.31 -29.14 25.46
N GLY A 146 -20.96 -27.92 25.05
CA GLY A 146 -21.51 -26.72 25.69
C GLY A 146 -23.03 -26.66 25.50
N ALA A 147 -23.49 -26.76 24.26
CA ALA A 147 -24.90 -26.98 23.93
C ALA A 147 -25.11 -28.00 22.80
N THR A 148 -26.31 -28.58 22.78
CA THR A 148 -26.83 -29.45 21.71
C THR A 148 -28.17 -28.90 21.22
N LEU A 149 -28.36 -28.76 19.90
CA LEU A 149 -29.51 -28.11 19.28
C LEU A 149 -30.14 -28.99 18.19
N SER A 150 -31.44 -29.27 18.31
CA SER A 150 -32.22 -30.04 17.32
C SER A 150 -32.76 -29.19 16.17
N ALA A 151 -33.34 -29.84 15.15
CA ALA A 151 -34.21 -29.15 14.21
C ALA A 151 -35.35 -28.38 14.92
N TYR A 152 -35.85 -27.32 14.28
CA TYR A 152 -36.90 -26.40 14.78
C TYR A 152 -36.63 -25.72 16.13
N SER A 153 -35.45 -25.92 16.74
CA SER A 153 -35.04 -25.27 17.98
C SER A 153 -34.18 -24.05 17.70
N SER A 154 -34.11 -23.12 18.66
CA SER A 154 -33.27 -21.92 18.58
C SER A 154 -32.48 -21.65 19.86
N LEU A 155 -31.27 -21.12 19.69
CA LEU A 155 -30.38 -20.64 20.74
C LEU A 155 -29.89 -19.24 20.41
N SER A 156 -30.15 -18.27 21.28
CA SER A 156 -29.54 -16.94 21.23
C SER A 156 -28.60 -16.77 22.42
N LEU A 157 -27.32 -16.54 22.14
CA LEU A 157 -26.27 -16.19 23.10
C LEU A 157 -25.99 -14.69 22.99
N LYS A 158 -26.02 -13.98 24.12
CA LYS A 158 -25.65 -12.57 24.19
C LYS A 158 -24.73 -12.28 25.37
N ASP A 159 -23.61 -11.61 25.11
CA ASP A 159 -22.62 -11.24 26.13
C ASP A 159 -22.22 -12.45 27.02
N SER A 160 -22.13 -13.66 26.44
CA SER A 160 -22.09 -14.96 27.16
C SER A 160 -20.98 -15.89 26.66
N SER A 161 -20.66 -16.93 27.43
CA SER A 161 -19.74 -18.00 27.02
C SER A 161 -20.40 -19.38 27.01
N LEU A 162 -20.01 -20.20 26.04
CA LEU A 162 -20.48 -21.57 25.84
C LEU A 162 -19.28 -22.50 25.59
N SER A 163 -19.01 -23.45 26.50
CA SER A 163 -17.82 -24.31 26.45
C SER A 163 -18.16 -25.80 26.50
N GLY A 164 -17.61 -26.57 25.57
CA GLY A 164 -17.66 -28.04 25.52
C GLY A 164 -16.30 -28.65 25.88
N ALA A 165 -16.20 -29.31 27.05
CA ALA A 165 -14.91 -29.67 27.65
C ALA A 165 -14.24 -30.92 27.04
N THR A 166 -14.96 -31.76 26.28
CA THR A 166 -14.39 -32.97 25.64
C THR A 166 -14.87 -33.21 24.20
N ALA A 167 -15.77 -32.39 23.67
CA ALA A 167 -16.28 -32.47 22.30
C ALA A 167 -16.52 -31.04 21.76
N ASP A 168 -17.55 -30.85 20.93
CA ASP A 168 -17.83 -29.55 20.30
C ASP A 168 -18.41 -28.53 21.29
N GLY A 169 -18.12 -27.24 21.10
CA GLY A 169 -18.68 -26.15 21.93
C GLY A 169 -20.19 -26.03 21.74
N LEU A 170 -20.62 -26.08 20.48
CA LEU A 170 -22.02 -26.20 20.07
C LEU A 170 -22.16 -27.30 19.02
N LEU A 171 -23.03 -28.29 19.29
CA LEU A 171 -23.46 -29.27 18.29
C LEU A 171 -24.87 -28.92 17.79
N MET A 172 -24.97 -28.53 16.53
CA MET A 172 -26.22 -28.32 15.81
C MET A 172 -26.50 -29.53 14.91
N ILE A 173 -27.55 -30.29 15.21
CA ILE A 173 -28.10 -31.28 14.28
C ILE A 173 -29.26 -30.68 13.46
N GLY A 174 -29.34 -29.35 13.41
CA GLY A 174 -30.42 -28.56 12.82
C GLY A 174 -30.65 -27.28 13.62
N GLY A 175 -31.71 -26.55 13.30
CA GLY A 175 -32.14 -25.38 14.07
C GLY A 175 -31.27 -24.14 13.86
N GLN A 176 -31.47 -23.12 14.71
CA GLN A 176 -30.87 -21.80 14.53
C GLN A 176 -30.06 -21.37 15.77
N ALA A 177 -28.81 -20.95 15.57
CA ALA A 177 -27.96 -20.41 16.63
C ALA A 177 -27.54 -18.97 16.27
N GLN A 178 -27.61 -18.07 17.25
CA GLN A 178 -27.17 -16.69 17.10
C GLN A 178 -26.28 -16.32 18.27
N ALA A 179 -25.11 -15.74 18.01
CA ALA A 179 -24.16 -15.28 19.02
C ALA A 179 -23.87 -13.79 18.82
N TYR A 180 -24.06 -13.00 19.87
CA TYR A 180 -23.78 -11.57 19.92
C TYR A 180 -22.79 -11.31 21.07
N ASN A 181 -21.63 -10.70 20.80
CA ASN A 181 -20.57 -10.44 21.79
C ASN A 181 -20.20 -11.68 22.64
N SER A 182 -20.24 -12.87 22.05
CA SER A 182 -20.20 -14.14 22.79
C SER A 182 -19.06 -15.04 22.33
N VAL A 183 -18.67 -16.00 23.18
CA VAL A 183 -17.61 -16.98 22.89
C VAL A 183 -18.19 -18.39 22.88
N ILE A 184 -17.91 -19.15 21.81
CA ILE A 184 -18.19 -20.59 21.73
C ILE A 184 -16.86 -21.33 21.61
N GLU A 185 -16.58 -22.25 22.53
CA GLU A 185 -15.32 -22.99 22.60
C GLU A 185 -15.59 -24.48 22.75
N GLY A 186 -14.95 -25.31 21.93
CA GLY A 186 -15.02 -26.76 22.04
C GLY A 186 -13.63 -27.37 22.07
N ALA A 187 -13.44 -28.40 22.90
CA ALA A 187 -12.20 -29.16 22.93
C ALA A 187 -11.90 -29.88 21.60
N GLU A 188 -12.94 -30.31 20.87
CA GLU A 188 -12.82 -30.81 19.50
C GLU A 188 -12.96 -29.66 18.48
N SER A 189 -14.18 -29.36 18.03
CA SER A 189 -14.49 -28.25 17.12
C SER A 189 -15.27 -27.15 17.84
N GLY A 190 -15.22 -25.90 17.38
CA GLY A 190 -15.98 -24.82 18.01
C GLY A 190 -17.49 -24.99 17.85
N VAL A 191 -17.94 -25.11 16.59
CA VAL A 191 -19.31 -25.49 16.23
C VAL A 191 -19.29 -26.63 15.22
N ARG A 192 -20.10 -27.67 15.45
CA ARG A 192 -20.43 -28.69 14.44
C ARG A 192 -21.87 -28.53 13.98
N LEU A 193 -22.07 -28.47 12.67
CA LEU A 193 -23.37 -28.34 12.01
C LEU A 193 -23.65 -29.60 11.18
N SER A 194 -24.85 -30.16 11.29
CA SER A 194 -25.20 -31.44 10.66
C SER A 194 -26.71 -31.61 10.50
N HIS A 195 -27.14 -32.70 9.86
CA HIS A 195 -28.54 -33.03 9.63
C HIS A 195 -29.16 -33.91 10.75
N GLU A 196 -30.44 -33.70 11.06
CA GLU A 196 -31.17 -34.51 12.06
C GLU A 196 -31.66 -35.84 11.47
N TYR A 197 -30.87 -36.91 11.58
CA TYR A 197 -31.29 -38.26 11.16
C TYR A 197 -32.21 -38.98 12.18
N TYR A 198 -32.79 -38.28 13.15
CA TYR A 198 -33.46 -38.90 14.30
C TYR A 198 -34.99 -39.00 14.13
N GLY A 199 -35.47 -40.19 13.76
CA GLY A 199 -36.89 -40.51 13.63
C GLY A 199 -37.31 -40.83 12.20
N SER A 200 -38.62 -41.00 11.98
CA SER A 200 -39.22 -41.21 10.65
C SER A 200 -39.85 -39.94 10.08
N GLU A 201 -39.61 -38.79 10.71
CA GLU A 201 -40.11 -37.48 10.29
C GLU A 201 -39.06 -36.84 9.39
N ALA A 202 -39.44 -36.48 8.15
CA ALA A 202 -38.56 -35.73 7.26
C ALA A 202 -38.36 -34.31 7.82
N ASN A 203 -37.11 -33.84 7.84
CA ASN A 203 -36.76 -32.49 8.24
C ASN A 203 -35.81 -31.86 7.21
N ASP A 204 -36.31 -30.86 6.47
CA ASP A 204 -35.51 -30.11 5.49
C ASP A 204 -34.92 -28.81 6.09
N GLN A 205 -34.95 -28.62 7.42
CA GLN A 205 -34.32 -27.47 8.06
C GLN A 205 -32.80 -27.63 8.11
N ALA A 206 -32.14 -26.95 7.18
CA ALA A 206 -30.73 -26.58 7.28
C ALA A 206 -30.40 -25.89 8.62
N PRO A 207 -29.25 -26.20 9.25
CA PRO A 207 -28.78 -25.48 10.42
C PRO A 207 -28.30 -24.06 10.00
N THR A 208 -28.65 -23.04 10.79
CA THR A 208 -28.23 -21.65 10.54
C THR A 208 -27.48 -21.06 11.73
N LEU A 209 -26.25 -20.61 11.53
CA LEU A 209 -25.40 -19.98 12.55
C LEU A 209 -25.14 -18.52 12.19
N LEU A 210 -25.44 -17.60 13.10
CA LEU A 210 -25.06 -16.19 12.99
C LEU A 210 -24.10 -15.83 14.12
N LEU A 211 -22.97 -15.23 13.76
CA LEU A 211 -21.96 -14.69 14.66
C LEU A 211 -21.86 -13.18 14.41
N ASP A 212 -22.11 -12.36 15.43
CA ASP A 212 -21.98 -10.91 15.40
C ASP A 212 -21.06 -10.48 16.55
N ASN A 213 -19.91 -9.87 16.21
CA ASN A 213 -18.83 -9.55 17.13
C ASN A 213 -18.50 -10.71 18.11
N SER A 214 -18.50 -11.95 17.61
CA SER A 214 -18.43 -13.18 18.41
C SER A 214 -17.29 -14.09 17.98
N LYS A 215 -16.80 -14.92 18.91
CA LYS A 215 -15.61 -15.76 18.70
C LYS A 215 -15.95 -17.25 18.80
N VAL A 216 -15.46 -18.03 17.84
CA VAL A 216 -15.57 -19.50 17.84
C VAL A 216 -14.17 -20.13 17.88
N ILE A 217 -13.96 -21.08 18.79
CA ILE A 217 -12.66 -21.73 19.03
C ILE A 217 -12.81 -23.26 18.94
N GLY A 218 -12.08 -23.89 18.03
CA GLY A 218 -11.86 -25.34 17.98
C GLY A 218 -10.51 -25.70 18.63
N GLY A 219 -10.53 -26.46 19.72
CA GLY A 219 -9.36 -26.73 20.56
C GLY A 219 -8.40 -27.77 19.98
N THR A 220 -8.88 -28.67 19.12
CA THR A 220 -8.05 -29.68 18.42
C THR A 220 -8.40 -29.86 16.95
N GLY A 221 -9.61 -29.46 16.54
CA GLY A 221 -10.08 -29.41 15.16
C GLY A 221 -10.28 -27.98 14.66
N ALA A 222 -11.16 -27.84 13.67
CA ALA A 222 -11.52 -26.56 13.07
C ALA A 222 -12.46 -25.72 13.97
N ALA A 223 -12.54 -24.43 13.70
CA ALA A 223 -13.55 -23.57 14.34
C ALA A 223 -14.97 -24.03 13.98
N LEU A 224 -15.23 -24.27 12.69
CA LEU A 224 -16.51 -24.75 12.17
C LEU A 224 -16.33 -26.06 11.40
N VAL A 225 -17.24 -27.02 11.64
CA VAL A 225 -17.33 -28.26 10.86
C VAL A 225 -18.76 -28.44 10.38
N VAL A 226 -18.97 -28.59 9.08
CA VAL A 226 -20.26 -29.06 8.54
C VAL A 226 -20.12 -30.52 8.11
N ASP A 227 -20.95 -31.37 8.67
CA ASP A 227 -20.82 -32.82 8.59
C ASP A 227 -22.17 -33.47 8.23
N SER A 228 -22.11 -34.51 7.41
CA SER A 228 -23.26 -35.19 6.79
C SER A 228 -24.06 -34.31 5.82
N ALA A 229 -24.82 -34.94 4.91
CA ALA A 229 -25.54 -34.27 3.84
C ALA A 229 -26.54 -33.21 4.36
N THR A 230 -26.13 -31.95 4.28
CA THR A 230 -26.87 -30.75 4.70
C THR A 230 -26.26 -29.53 4.03
N THR A 231 -26.98 -28.42 3.91
CA THR A 231 -26.41 -27.12 3.49
C THR A 231 -26.58 -26.13 4.62
N ALA A 232 -25.54 -25.90 5.41
CA ALA A 232 -25.56 -24.95 6.51
C ALA A 232 -25.53 -23.50 6.01
N ARG A 233 -26.22 -22.58 6.69
CA ARG A 233 -26.02 -21.13 6.50
C ARG A 233 -25.18 -20.57 7.64
N ILE A 234 -24.14 -19.81 7.31
CA ILE A 234 -23.16 -19.32 8.28
C ILE A 234 -22.88 -17.83 8.04
N ASP A 235 -23.34 -16.96 8.92
CA ASP A 235 -23.11 -15.51 8.83
C ASP A 235 -22.03 -15.10 9.86
N VAL A 236 -20.92 -14.52 9.39
CA VAL A 236 -19.76 -14.10 10.23
C VAL A 236 -19.54 -12.60 10.12
N LEU A 237 -20.10 -11.86 11.09
CA LEU A 237 -20.37 -10.43 10.97
C LEU A 237 -19.62 -9.59 12.02
N ASN A 238 -19.31 -8.35 11.63
CA ASN A 238 -18.91 -7.24 12.51
C ASN A 238 -17.79 -7.59 13.52
N GLY A 239 -16.64 -8.07 13.02
CA GLY A 239 -15.47 -8.36 13.86
C GLY A 239 -15.49 -9.73 14.53
N SER A 240 -16.38 -10.63 14.10
CA SER A 240 -16.37 -12.02 14.55
C SER A 240 -15.10 -12.75 14.11
N SER A 241 -14.60 -13.67 14.93
CA SER A 241 -13.40 -14.48 14.63
C SER A 241 -13.63 -15.98 14.76
N LEU A 242 -12.91 -16.74 13.93
CA LEU A 242 -12.92 -18.20 13.88
C LEU A 242 -11.47 -18.68 14.08
N GLU A 243 -11.23 -19.50 15.09
CA GLU A 243 -9.90 -20.02 15.43
C GLU A 243 -9.94 -21.54 15.57
N GLY A 244 -9.45 -22.27 14.57
CA GLY A 244 -9.25 -23.73 14.65
C GLY A 244 -7.80 -24.05 14.97
N ALA A 245 -7.55 -24.84 16.03
CA ALA A 245 -6.19 -25.24 16.44
C ALA A 245 -5.46 -26.09 15.39
N ASN A 246 -6.19 -26.70 14.45
CA ASN A 246 -5.61 -27.41 13.30
C ASN A 246 -5.32 -26.51 12.08
N GLY A 247 -5.53 -25.19 12.20
CA GLY A 247 -5.32 -24.21 11.13
C GLY A 247 -6.51 -23.97 10.21
N ASN A 248 -7.64 -24.66 10.41
CA ASN A 248 -8.81 -24.56 9.53
C ASN A 248 -9.95 -23.78 10.21
N LEU A 249 -10.55 -22.83 9.51
CA LEU A 249 -11.73 -22.10 9.99
C LEU A 249 -13.03 -22.86 9.68
N LEU A 250 -13.07 -23.57 8.55
CA LEU A 250 -14.20 -24.35 8.09
C LEU A 250 -13.75 -25.67 7.46
N GLU A 251 -14.35 -26.78 7.87
CA GLU A 251 -14.21 -28.08 7.22
C GLU A 251 -15.57 -28.63 6.81
N LEU A 252 -15.72 -28.95 5.53
CA LEU A 252 -16.91 -29.57 4.95
C LEU A 252 -16.66 -31.06 4.70
N LYS A 253 -17.48 -31.93 5.31
CA LYS A 253 -17.27 -33.39 5.33
C LYS A 253 -18.55 -34.16 5.02
N ASN A 254 -18.40 -35.35 4.43
CA ASN A 254 -19.48 -36.31 4.21
C ASN A 254 -20.70 -35.68 3.48
N ALA A 255 -20.45 -34.92 2.42
CA ALA A 255 -21.43 -34.11 1.67
C ALA A 255 -22.14 -32.98 2.46
N GLY A 256 -21.63 -32.63 3.65
CA GLY A 256 -22.00 -31.38 4.33
C GLY A 256 -21.50 -30.19 3.53
N SER A 257 -22.37 -29.21 3.29
CA SER A 257 -22.13 -28.04 2.43
C SER A 257 -22.43 -26.75 3.20
N ALA A 258 -21.90 -25.61 2.76
CA ALA A 258 -22.10 -24.34 3.43
C ALA A 258 -22.33 -23.17 2.46
N ASP A 259 -23.35 -22.36 2.76
CA ASP A 259 -23.48 -20.98 2.31
C ASP A 259 -22.94 -20.07 3.42
N MET A 260 -21.77 -19.47 3.22
CA MET A 260 -21.08 -18.67 4.24
C MET A 260 -20.94 -17.22 3.79
N GLN A 261 -21.51 -16.29 4.55
CA GLN A 261 -21.30 -14.85 4.37
C GLN A 261 -20.34 -14.32 5.43
N VAL A 262 -19.34 -13.54 5.01
CA VAL A 262 -18.39 -12.85 5.88
C VAL A 262 -18.46 -11.36 5.60
N SER A 263 -18.77 -10.55 6.61
CA SER A 263 -18.80 -9.09 6.44
C SER A 263 -18.23 -8.34 7.63
N ARG A 264 -17.40 -7.32 7.34
CA ARG A 264 -16.71 -6.49 8.34
C ARG A 264 -15.93 -7.30 9.38
N SER A 265 -15.33 -8.41 8.93
CA SER A 265 -14.59 -9.35 9.76
C SER A 265 -13.27 -9.72 9.10
N THR A 266 -12.27 -10.03 9.91
CA THR A 266 -10.94 -10.49 9.48
C THR A 266 -10.72 -11.90 10.00
N LEU A 267 -10.57 -12.85 9.07
CA LEU A 267 -10.42 -14.26 9.36
C LEU A 267 -9.03 -14.76 8.94
N ALA A 268 -8.51 -15.74 9.66
CA ALA A 268 -7.26 -16.42 9.33
C ALA A 268 -7.43 -17.94 9.52
N GLY A 269 -6.98 -18.72 8.54
CA GLY A 269 -7.10 -20.17 8.50
C GLY A 269 -7.68 -20.67 7.17
N ASN A 270 -7.54 -21.97 6.92
CA ASN A 270 -7.94 -22.57 5.65
C ASN A 270 -9.42 -22.99 5.64
N ILE A 271 -9.96 -23.17 4.45
CA ILE A 271 -11.27 -23.77 4.18
C ILE A 271 -11.04 -25.07 3.40
N LEU A 272 -11.48 -26.20 3.97
CA LEU A 272 -11.36 -27.51 3.34
C LEU A 272 -12.73 -28.02 2.87
N VAL A 273 -12.84 -28.30 1.58
CA VAL A 273 -14.07 -28.82 0.96
C VAL A 273 -13.88 -30.30 0.59
N GLY A 274 -14.58 -31.19 1.28
CA GLY A 274 -14.52 -32.63 1.04
C GLY A 274 -15.26 -33.11 -0.21
N GLU A 275 -15.11 -34.39 -0.52
CA GLU A 275 -15.85 -35.06 -1.60
C GLU A 275 -17.37 -34.94 -1.38
N GLY A 276 -18.10 -34.52 -2.43
CA GLY A 276 -19.55 -34.33 -2.40
C GLY A 276 -20.03 -33.09 -1.64
N SER A 277 -19.13 -32.27 -1.09
CA SER A 277 -19.45 -31.02 -0.40
C SER A 277 -19.40 -29.82 -1.33
N THR A 278 -20.22 -28.80 -1.06
CA THR A 278 -20.18 -27.50 -1.75
C THR A 278 -19.93 -26.35 -0.77
N ALA A 279 -19.01 -25.44 -1.10
CA ALA A 279 -18.82 -24.17 -0.40
C ALA A 279 -19.21 -22.98 -1.28
N ASN A 280 -20.18 -22.18 -0.84
CA ASN A 280 -20.48 -20.87 -1.44
C ASN A 280 -20.05 -19.80 -0.44
N LEU A 281 -19.03 -18.99 -0.80
CA LEU A 281 -18.42 -18.02 0.09
C LEU A 281 -18.62 -16.59 -0.45
N ASP A 282 -19.23 -15.71 0.34
CA ASP A 282 -19.43 -14.29 0.01
C ASP A 282 -18.73 -13.39 1.04
N LEU A 283 -17.73 -12.64 0.61
CA LEU A 283 -16.98 -11.68 1.41
C LEU A 283 -17.38 -10.26 1.00
N SER A 284 -17.92 -9.46 1.92
CA SER A 284 -18.23 -8.02 1.69
C SER A 284 -17.58 -7.14 2.76
N ASN A 285 -16.64 -6.29 2.35
CA ASN A 285 -15.78 -5.51 3.23
C ASN A 285 -15.17 -6.39 4.34
N ALA A 286 -14.52 -7.47 3.94
CA ALA A 286 -13.94 -8.48 4.82
C ALA A 286 -12.55 -8.90 4.34
N SER A 287 -11.77 -9.53 5.22
CA SER A 287 -10.52 -10.17 4.83
C SER A 287 -10.41 -11.62 5.30
N LEU A 288 -9.77 -12.45 4.47
CA LEU A 288 -9.46 -13.84 4.75
C LEU A 288 -8.01 -14.14 4.35
N GLU A 289 -7.19 -14.62 5.30
CA GLU A 289 -5.84 -15.14 5.04
C GLU A 289 -5.79 -16.66 5.29
N GLY A 290 -5.53 -17.45 4.24
CA GLY A 290 -5.50 -18.91 4.28
C GLY A 290 -5.93 -19.54 2.95
N ASP A 291 -5.72 -20.84 2.78
CA ASP A 291 -6.02 -21.54 1.52
C ASP A 291 -7.49 -22.00 1.44
N VAL A 292 -8.04 -22.06 0.22
CA VAL A 292 -9.28 -22.81 -0.05
C VAL A 292 -8.94 -24.02 -0.92
N ILE A 293 -9.15 -25.20 -0.36
CA ILE A 293 -8.72 -26.47 -0.96
C ILE A 293 -9.94 -27.36 -1.17
N VAL A 294 -10.22 -27.68 -2.44
CA VAL A 294 -11.33 -28.54 -2.84
C VAL A 294 -10.81 -29.93 -3.21
N ALA A 295 -11.31 -30.95 -2.51
CA ALA A 295 -11.05 -32.34 -2.82
C ALA A 295 -11.80 -32.77 -4.09
N ALA A 296 -11.31 -33.82 -4.77
CA ALA A 296 -11.97 -34.34 -5.97
C ALA A 296 -13.45 -34.69 -5.69
N GLY A 297 -14.35 -34.15 -6.52
CA GLY A 297 -15.80 -34.32 -6.37
C GLY A 297 -16.46 -33.40 -5.33
N GLY A 298 -15.71 -32.51 -4.67
CA GLY A 298 -16.25 -31.31 -4.03
C GLY A 298 -16.42 -30.16 -5.03
N ALA A 299 -17.00 -29.05 -4.56
CA ALA A 299 -17.21 -27.83 -5.35
C ALA A 299 -17.03 -26.57 -4.47
N ALA A 300 -16.49 -25.48 -5.01
CA ALA A 300 -16.39 -24.20 -4.30
C ALA A 300 -16.52 -22.99 -5.21
N GLN A 301 -17.26 -21.98 -4.73
CA GLN A 301 -17.45 -20.70 -5.40
C GLN A 301 -17.20 -19.56 -4.41
N LEU A 302 -16.39 -18.58 -4.80
CA LEU A 302 -16.03 -17.41 -4.00
C LEU A 302 -16.52 -16.13 -4.70
N SER A 303 -17.07 -15.20 -3.92
CA SER A 303 -17.32 -13.82 -4.33
C SER A 303 -16.69 -12.87 -3.33
N LEU A 304 -15.86 -11.94 -3.83
CA LEU A 304 -15.31 -10.84 -3.06
C LEU A 304 -15.94 -9.53 -3.55
N ASN A 305 -16.52 -8.81 -2.61
CA ASN A 305 -17.29 -7.59 -2.80
C ASN A 305 -16.78 -6.48 -1.88
N ASP A 306 -17.01 -5.23 -2.26
CA ASP A 306 -16.80 -4.04 -1.42
C ASP A 306 -15.40 -3.96 -0.77
N GLN A 307 -14.34 -3.93 -1.59
CA GLN A 307 -12.93 -3.81 -1.14
C GLN A 307 -12.46 -4.96 -0.23
N SER A 308 -13.00 -6.17 -0.43
CA SER A 308 -12.57 -7.36 0.31
C SER A 308 -11.17 -7.84 -0.12
N LEU A 309 -10.46 -8.49 0.79
CA LEU A 309 -9.12 -9.04 0.57
C LEU A 309 -9.08 -10.55 0.87
N PHE A 310 -8.77 -11.35 -0.13
CA PHE A 310 -8.38 -12.75 0.06
C PHE A 310 -6.88 -12.89 -0.16
N LYS A 311 -6.16 -13.49 0.78
CA LYS A 311 -4.73 -13.78 0.66
C LYS A 311 -4.49 -15.26 0.93
N GLY A 312 -4.13 -15.99 -0.11
CA GLY A 312 -4.10 -17.45 -0.05
C GLY A 312 -4.11 -18.08 -1.42
N ARG A 313 -3.99 -19.39 -1.44
CA ARG A 313 -4.05 -20.20 -2.64
C ARG A 313 -5.44 -20.80 -2.81
N LEU A 314 -5.86 -20.93 -4.06
CA LEU A 314 -7.07 -21.64 -4.45
C LEU A 314 -6.65 -22.93 -5.17
N GLU A 315 -7.15 -24.08 -4.70
CA GLU A 315 -6.93 -25.38 -5.31
C GLU A 315 -8.27 -26.01 -5.73
N ASN A 316 -8.45 -26.26 -7.03
CA ASN A 316 -9.66 -26.85 -7.63
C ASN A 316 -10.98 -26.11 -7.32
N VAL A 317 -10.93 -24.77 -7.25
CA VAL A 317 -12.13 -23.93 -7.03
C VAL A 317 -12.85 -23.70 -8.35
N ASP A 318 -14.18 -23.85 -8.38
CA ASP A 318 -14.98 -23.73 -9.61
C ASP A 318 -15.10 -22.29 -10.10
N ALA A 319 -15.31 -21.33 -9.19
CA ALA A 319 -15.48 -19.94 -9.57
C ALA A 319 -14.94 -18.94 -8.54
N LEU A 320 -14.37 -17.84 -9.04
CA LEU A 320 -14.02 -16.65 -8.27
C LEU A 320 -14.59 -15.41 -8.99
N ALA A 321 -15.32 -14.58 -8.24
CA ALA A 321 -15.74 -13.24 -8.67
C ALA A 321 -15.06 -12.17 -7.82
N LEU A 322 -14.36 -11.22 -8.45
CA LEU A 322 -13.73 -10.07 -7.77
C LEU A 322 -14.42 -8.77 -8.21
N ASN A 323 -15.24 -8.21 -7.32
CA ASN A 323 -16.08 -7.05 -7.56
C ASN A 323 -15.71 -5.87 -6.64
N GLY A 324 -15.98 -4.64 -7.07
CA GLY A 324 -15.90 -3.46 -6.20
C GLY A 324 -14.52 -3.23 -5.60
N ASP A 325 -13.49 -3.20 -6.45
CA ASP A 325 -12.08 -3.00 -6.11
C ASP A 325 -11.49 -4.03 -5.11
N SER A 326 -12.13 -5.20 -4.98
CA SER A 326 -11.63 -6.30 -4.14
C SER A 326 -10.37 -6.95 -4.71
N THR A 327 -9.52 -7.49 -3.83
CA THR A 327 -8.19 -8.05 -4.18
C THR A 327 -8.05 -9.52 -3.78
N TRP A 328 -7.52 -10.34 -4.69
CA TRP A 328 -6.91 -11.63 -4.37
C TRP A 328 -5.38 -11.52 -4.45
N ALA A 329 -4.68 -11.83 -3.35
CA ALA A 329 -3.23 -11.94 -3.30
C ALA A 329 -2.79 -13.42 -3.24
N LEU A 330 -2.05 -13.87 -4.26
CA LEU A 330 -1.51 -15.22 -4.35
C LEU A 330 -0.28 -15.36 -3.46
N ILE A 331 -0.19 -16.50 -2.75
CA ILE A 331 0.99 -16.89 -1.94
C ILE A 331 1.76 -18.08 -2.56
N GLY A 332 1.38 -18.48 -3.77
CA GLY A 332 1.86 -19.65 -4.50
C GLY A 332 1.00 -19.91 -5.72
N ASP A 333 1.43 -20.86 -6.56
CA ASP A 333 0.69 -21.31 -7.73
C ASP A 333 -0.76 -21.69 -7.37
N SER A 334 -1.72 -21.23 -8.15
CA SER A 334 -3.16 -21.34 -7.85
C SER A 334 -3.97 -21.73 -9.08
N GLN A 335 -5.11 -22.39 -8.85
CA GLN A 335 -6.02 -22.86 -9.89
C GLN A 335 -7.48 -22.52 -9.57
N VAL A 336 -8.17 -21.92 -10.54
CA VAL A 336 -9.62 -21.65 -10.49
C VAL A 336 -10.23 -21.96 -11.85
N GLU A 337 -11.35 -22.65 -11.95
CA GLU A 337 -11.96 -22.93 -13.25
C GLU A 337 -12.50 -21.66 -13.92
N GLN A 338 -13.24 -20.79 -13.22
CA GLN A 338 -13.78 -19.54 -13.77
C GLN A 338 -13.35 -18.31 -12.96
N LEU A 339 -12.66 -17.35 -13.59
CA LEU A 339 -12.40 -16.03 -13.00
C LEU A 339 -13.23 -14.94 -13.69
N SER A 340 -14.02 -14.21 -12.89
CA SER A 340 -14.74 -13.03 -13.35
C SER A 340 -14.30 -11.78 -12.57
N LEU A 341 -14.05 -10.70 -13.29
CA LEU A 341 -13.53 -9.45 -12.74
C LEU A 341 -14.50 -8.30 -13.05
N GLN A 342 -14.92 -7.55 -12.02
CA GLN A 342 -15.73 -6.33 -12.15
C GLN A 342 -15.03 -5.18 -11.41
N GLY A 343 -13.84 -4.81 -11.90
CA GLY A 343 -12.93 -3.85 -11.28
C GLY A 343 -11.94 -4.45 -10.28
N GLY A 344 -12.01 -5.76 -9.99
CA GLY A 344 -11.14 -6.43 -9.03
C GLY A 344 -9.66 -6.53 -9.43
N HIS A 345 -8.84 -6.87 -8.45
CA HIS A 345 -7.38 -7.00 -8.56
C HIS A 345 -6.91 -8.42 -8.25
N VAL A 346 -5.94 -8.91 -9.02
CA VAL A 346 -5.18 -10.13 -8.71
C VAL A 346 -3.72 -9.73 -8.51
N GLN A 347 -3.16 -9.97 -7.33
CA GLN A 347 -1.76 -9.70 -6.99
C GLN A 347 -0.98 -11.02 -7.00
N PHE A 348 -0.03 -11.15 -7.92
CA PHE A 348 0.92 -12.25 -7.92
C PHE A 348 2.07 -11.93 -6.96
N GLY A 349 2.09 -12.62 -5.82
CA GLY A 349 3.21 -12.66 -4.89
C GLY A 349 3.76 -11.33 -4.38
N GLU A 350 4.94 -11.42 -3.77
CA GLU A 350 5.79 -10.29 -3.38
C GLU A 350 6.95 -10.14 -4.39
N PRO A 351 7.58 -8.95 -4.54
CA PRO A 351 8.66 -8.74 -5.50
C PRO A 351 9.79 -9.76 -5.41
N GLY A 352 10.10 -10.42 -6.54
CA GLY A 352 11.09 -11.50 -6.63
C GLY A 352 10.54 -12.90 -6.31
N GLN A 353 9.23 -13.03 -6.12
CA GLN A 353 8.49 -14.29 -6.24
C GLN A 353 7.79 -14.32 -7.61
N PHE A 354 7.70 -15.50 -8.20
CA PHE A 354 7.02 -15.72 -9.48
C PHE A 354 6.08 -16.90 -9.35
N TYR A 355 4.81 -16.70 -9.66
CA TYR A 355 3.74 -17.69 -9.53
C TYR A 355 2.95 -17.83 -10.83
N ARG A 356 2.32 -19.00 -10.96
CA ARG A 356 1.41 -19.34 -12.05
C ARG A 356 -0.03 -19.33 -11.56
N LEU A 357 -0.90 -18.65 -12.29
CA LEU A 357 -2.35 -18.72 -12.12
C LEU A 357 -2.94 -19.48 -13.30
N ASP A 358 -3.43 -20.70 -13.05
CA ASP A 358 -4.13 -21.53 -14.03
C ASP A 358 -5.64 -21.30 -13.96
N LEU A 359 -6.23 -20.94 -15.10
CA LEU A 359 -7.65 -20.70 -15.28
C LEU A 359 -8.26 -21.62 -16.35
N GLY A 360 -9.54 -21.98 -16.18
CA GLY A 360 -10.37 -22.52 -17.25
C GLY A 360 -10.84 -21.39 -18.17
N GLU A 361 -11.58 -20.43 -17.61
CA GLU A 361 -12.14 -19.26 -18.29
C GLU A 361 -11.83 -17.96 -17.55
N LEU A 362 -11.69 -16.86 -18.30
CA LEU A 362 -11.48 -15.50 -17.78
C LEU A 362 -12.49 -14.53 -18.42
N SER A 363 -13.12 -13.67 -17.62
CA SER A 363 -14.11 -12.71 -18.11
C SER A 363 -14.10 -11.35 -17.39
N GLY A 364 -14.63 -10.33 -18.06
CA GLY A 364 -14.92 -9.02 -17.48
C GLY A 364 -13.79 -8.01 -17.62
N ASN A 365 -13.48 -7.28 -16.54
CA ASN A 365 -12.41 -6.30 -16.50
C ASN A 365 -11.76 -6.23 -15.11
N GLY A 366 -10.44 -6.35 -15.04
CA GLY A 366 -9.67 -6.19 -13.81
C GLY A 366 -8.19 -5.92 -14.04
N THR A 367 -7.43 -5.85 -12.96
CA THR A 367 -5.98 -5.60 -13.00
C THR A 367 -5.20 -6.77 -12.39
N PHE A 368 -4.25 -7.31 -13.16
CA PHE A 368 -3.28 -8.29 -12.70
C PHE A 368 -1.97 -7.56 -12.36
N HIS A 369 -1.58 -7.58 -11.10
CA HIS A 369 -0.31 -7.03 -10.62
C HIS A 369 0.74 -8.13 -10.61
N MET A 370 1.83 -7.93 -11.33
CA MET A 370 2.77 -8.98 -11.73
C MET A 370 4.23 -8.52 -11.64
N SER A 371 5.13 -9.48 -11.57
CA SER A 371 6.58 -9.34 -11.55
C SER A 371 7.21 -10.03 -12.75
N ALA A 372 8.31 -9.47 -13.25
CA ALA A 372 9.16 -10.10 -14.26
C ALA A 372 10.63 -9.71 -14.02
N ASP A 373 11.52 -10.69 -13.96
CA ASP A 373 12.98 -10.48 -13.96
C ASP A 373 13.56 -10.88 -15.32
N PHE A 374 13.95 -9.88 -16.09
CA PHE A 374 14.55 -10.08 -17.40
C PHE A 374 16.03 -10.48 -17.36
N ALA A 375 16.68 -10.45 -16.21
CA ALA A 375 18.02 -10.99 -16.03
C ALA A 375 18.02 -12.53 -15.92
N THR A 376 16.93 -13.13 -15.42
CA THR A 376 16.74 -14.59 -15.37
C THR A 376 15.78 -15.12 -16.44
N GLY A 377 14.85 -14.27 -16.91
CA GLY A 377 13.73 -14.66 -17.77
C GLY A 377 12.52 -15.17 -17.00
N GLU A 378 12.53 -15.09 -15.68
CA GLU A 378 11.41 -15.51 -14.81
C GLU A 378 10.34 -14.41 -14.75
N ALA A 379 9.07 -14.81 -14.73
CA ALA A 379 7.95 -13.91 -14.58
C ALA A 379 6.72 -14.65 -14.05
N ASP A 380 5.79 -13.89 -13.49
CA ASP A 380 4.44 -14.37 -13.24
C ASP A 380 3.73 -14.73 -14.55
N LEU A 381 2.90 -15.77 -14.51
CA LEU A 381 2.15 -16.24 -15.67
C LEU A 381 0.66 -16.40 -15.37
N LEU A 382 -0.16 -15.65 -16.10
CA LEU A 382 -1.60 -15.89 -16.22
C LEU A 382 -1.84 -16.88 -17.38
N ASN A 383 -2.25 -18.12 -17.07
CA ASN A 383 -2.52 -19.15 -18.06
C ASN A 383 -4.01 -19.50 -18.08
N VAL A 384 -4.74 -19.07 -19.12
CA VAL A 384 -6.15 -19.43 -19.34
C VAL A 384 -6.22 -20.57 -20.35
N SER A 385 -6.62 -21.76 -19.93
CA SER A 385 -6.67 -22.94 -20.80
C SER A 385 -7.83 -22.93 -21.81
N GLY A 386 -8.93 -22.25 -21.49
CA GLY A 386 -10.13 -22.08 -22.31
C GLY A 386 -10.27 -20.67 -22.91
N GLN A 387 -11.47 -20.09 -22.87
CA GLN A 387 -11.73 -18.75 -23.41
C GLN A 387 -11.34 -17.67 -22.40
N ALA A 388 -10.71 -16.59 -22.89
CA ALA A 388 -10.54 -15.36 -22.15
C ALA A 388 -11.23 -14.23 -22.92
N ASP A 389 -12.17 -13.53 -22.27
CA ASP A 389 -12.94 -12.44 -22.87
C ASP A 389 -12.83 -11.14 -22.05
N GLY A 390 -13.07 -9.99 -22.69
CA GLY A 390 -13.12 -8.67 -22.04
C GLY A 390 -11.83 -7.85 -22.08
N GLN A 391 -11.66 -6.92 -21.12
CA GLN A 391 -10.58 -5.91 -21.14
C GLN A 391 -9.82 -5.88 -19.81
N HIS A 392 -8.57 -6.30 -19.85
CA HIS A 392 -7.74 -6.51 -18.66
C HIS A 392 -6.49 -5.62 -18.67
N THR A 393 -6.02 -5.27 -17.48
CA THR A 393 -4.82 -4.44 -17.30
C THR A 393 -3.72 -5.24 -16.60
N LEU A 394 -2.49 -5.13 -17.10
CA LEU A 394 -1.30 -5.73 -16.51
C LEU A 394 -0.46 -4.63 -15.85
N ALA A 395 -0.34 -4.68 -14.52
CA ALA A 395 0.50 -3.79 -13.73
C ALA A 395 1.80 -4.51 -13.39
N ILE A 396 2.80 -4.36 -14.26
CA ILE A 396 4.06 -5.11 -14.16
C ILE A 396 5.13 -4.24 -13.47
N SER A 397 5.78 -4.80 -12.44
CA SER A 397 6.84 -4.16 -11.66
C SER A 397 8.01 -3.66 -12.52
N ALA A 398 8.55 -2.48 -12.19
CA ALA A 398 9.67 -1.88 -12.90
C ALA A 398 11.04 -2.23 -12.28
N SER A 399 12.11 -2.17 -13.07
CA SER A 399 13.48 -2.46 -12.64
C SER A 399 14.50 -1.52 -13.28
N GLY A 400 15.63 -1.28 -12.60
CA GLY A 400 16.79 -0.59 -13.15
C GLY A 400 17.78 -1.51 -13.89
N HIS A 401 17.48 -2.81 -14.01
CA HIS A 401 18.35 -3.79 -14.66
C HIS A 401 17.98 -4.03 -16.13
N ASP A 402 18.98 -4.14 -17.00
CA ASP A 402 18.79 -4.49 -18.41
C ASP A 402 18.46 -5.99 -18.57
N PRO A 403 17.70 -6.38 -19.62
CA PRO A 403 17.43 -7.78 -19.94
C PRO A 403 18.69 -8.57 -20.34
N ALA A 404 18.87 -9.77 -19.78
CA ALA A 404 19.99 -10.66 -20.08
C ALA A 404 19.70 -11.54 -21.31
N ALA A 405 19.73 -10.93 -22.50
CA ALA A 405 19.57 -11.57 -23.82
C ALA A 405 18.21 -12.27 -24.09
N VAL A 406 17.25 -12.23 -23.15
CA VAL A 406 15.88 -12.67 -23.37
C VAL A 406 15.15 -11.67 -24.28
N GLU A 407 14.76 -12.10 -25.48
CA GLU A 407 14.10 -11.23 -26.47
C GLU A 407 12.62 -10.96 -26.17
N ARG A 408 11.97 -11.86 -25.43
CA ARG A 408 10.55 -11.80 -25.07
C ARG A 408 10.26 -12.55 -23.77
N ILE A 409 9.33 -12.05 -22.96
CA ILE A 409 8.80 -12.76 -21.78
C ILE A 409 7.29 -12.87 -21.90
N THR A 410 6.75 -14.10 -21.91
CA THR A 410 5.31 -14.36 -21.86
C THR A 410 4.78 -14.09 -20.46
N VAL A 411 3.73 -13.26 -20.37
CA VAL A 411 3.04 -12.95 -19.10
C VAL A 411 1.58 -13.40 -19.11
N VAL A 412 0.99 -13.58 -20.30
CA VAL A 412 -0.35 -14.17 -20.45
C VAL A 412 -0.35 -15.19 -21.60
N THR A 413 -1.03 -16.31 -21.40
CA THR A 413 -1.38 -17.31 -22.42
C THR A 413 -2.88 -17.59 -22.35
N THR A 414 -3.59 -17.68 -23.48
CA THR A 414 -5.02 -18.09 -23.52
C THR A 414 -5.30 -19.23 -24.50
N GLY A 415 -6.36 -20.02 -24.26
CA GLY A 415 -6.87 -21.02 -25.19
C GLY A 415 -7.68 -20.43 -26.35
N GLY A 416 -8.17 -19.19 -26.18
CA GLY A 416 -8.91 -18.42 -27.17
C GLY A 416 -9.62 -17.23 -26.53
N GLY A 417 -10.77 -16.85 -27.09
CA GLY A 417 -11.60 -15.72 -26.65
C GLY A 417 -11.20 -14.36 -27.25
N ASP A 418 -11.95 -13.31 -26.88
CA ASP A 418 -11.80 -11.95 -27.39
C ASP A 418 -10.99 -10.99 -26.49
N ALA A 419 -10.41 -11.50 -25.40
CA ALA A 419 -9.71 -10.69 -24.41
C ALA A 419 -8.60 -9.82 -25.02
N GLU A 420 -8.55 -8.59 -24.52
CA GLU A 420 -7.45 -7.65 -24.76
C GLU A 420 -6.78 -7.26 -23.44
N PHE A 421 -5.45 -7.27 -23.45
CA PHE A 421 -4.60 -6.93 -22.32
C PHE A 421 -3.78 -5.67 -22.64
N SER A 422 -3.70 -4.76 -21.68
CA SER A 422 -2.94 -3.51 -21.80
C SER A 422 -2.04 -3.29 -20.58
N LEU A 423 -0.92 -2.59 -20.76
CA LEU A 423 0.00 -2.28 -19.65
C LEU A 423 -0.48 -1.03 -18.89
N LEU A 424 -0.55 -1.12 -17.56
CA LEU A 424 -0.77 0.03 -16.70
C LEU A 424 0.35 1.06 -16.93
N ASN A 425 -0.02 2.33 -17.14
CA ASN A 425 0.91 3.43 -17.46
C ASN A 425 1.74 3.26 -18.77
N GLY A 426 1.45 2.24 -19.58
CA GLY A 426 2.13 1.96 -20.85
C GLY A 426 3.40 1.10 -20.68
N PRO A 427 4.37 1.19 -21.61
CA PRO A 427 5.59 0.37 -21.59
C PRO A 427 6.31 0.30 -20.23
N VAL A 428 6.66 -0.93 -19.83
CA VAL A 428 7.29 -1.29 -18.54
C VAL A 428 8.76 -0.90 -18.52
N ASP A 429 9.20 -0.16 -17.51
CA ASP A 429 10.57 0.34 -17.39
C ASP A 429 11.51 -0.74 -16.84
N LEU A 430 12.46 -1.19 -17.67
CA LEU A 430 13.41 -2.27 -17.36
C LEU A 430 14.81 -1.86 -17.83
N GLY A 431 15.57 -1.29 -16.91
CA GLY A 431 16.92 -0.78 -17.18
C GLY A 431 16.92 0.44 -18.08
N ALA A 432 17.78 0.42 -19.10
CA ALA A 432 17.97 1.57 -19.98
C ALA A 432 16.74 1.89 -20.86
N PHE A 433 15.79 0.96 -20.99
CA PHE A 433 14.63 1.06 -21.88
C PHE A 433 13.30 0.74 -21.18
N SER A 434 12.20 1.13 -21.82
CA SER A 434 10.84 0.65 -21.49
C SER A 434 10.34 -0.25 -22.61
N TYR A 435 9.63 -1.32 -22.26
CA TYR A 435 9.22 -2.39 -23.18
C TYR A 435 7.69 -2.48 -23.31
N GLY A 436 7.22 -2.63 -24.54
CA GLY A 436 5.80 -2.72 -24.86
C GLY A 436 5.28 -4.16 -24.82
N LEU A 437 3.95 -4.29 -24.79
CA LEU A 437 3.26 -5.58 -24.92
C LEU A 437 2.99 -5.91 -26.41
N THR A 438 3.14 -7.18 -26.78
CA THR A 438 2.82 -7.74 -28.09
C THR A 438 1.97 -9.00 -27.92
N LYS A 439 0.88 -9.12 -28.70
CA LYS A 439 0.07 -10.33 -28.80
C LYS A 439 0.55 -11.13 -30.02
N GLU A 440 0.97 -12.38 -29.83
CA GLU A 440 1.32 -13.32 -30.89
C GLU A 440 0.45 -14.58 -30.74
N GLY A 441 -0.49 -14.79 -31.66
CA GLY A 441 -1.54 -15.80 -31.49
C GLY A 441 -2.39 -15.51 -30.25
N ASN A 442 -2.32 -16.39 -29.26
CA ASN A 442 -2.98 -16.27 -27.96
C ASN A 442 -2.00 -16.01 -26.80
N ASP A 443 -0.75 -15.63 -27.09
CA ASP A 443 0.24 -15.28 -26.06
C ASP A 443 0.48 -13.77 -26.06
N TRP A 444 0.65 -13.20 -24.87
CA TRP A 444 1.06 -11.81 -24.68
C TRP A 444 2.46 -11.78 -24.07
N HIS A 445 3.36 -11.14 -24.81
CA HIS A 445 4.75 -11.00 -24.43
C HIS A 445 5.09 -9.53 -24.16
N LEU A 446 5.90 -9.30 -23.14
CA LEU A 446 6.75 -8.12 -23.09
C LEU A 446 7.89 -8.29 -24.10
N ASP A 447 8.03 -7.33 -25.00
CA ASP A 447 8.74 -7.48 -26.27
C ASP A 447 9.90 -6.48 -26.41
N THR A 448 11.11 -7.00 -26.62
CA THR A 448 12.33 -6.18 -26.74
C THR A 448 12.41 -5.36 -28.04
N GLU A 449 11.68 -5.71 -29.09
CA GLU A 449 11.64 -4.94 -30.34
C GLU A 449 10.88 -3.62 -30.18
N LYS A 450 9.91 -3.55 -29.25
CA LYS A 450 9.12 -2.35 -28.95
C LYS A 450 9.78 -1.38 -27.97
N LYS A 451 11.10 -1.45 -27.81
CA LYS A 451 11.82 -0.68 -26.79
C LYS A 451 11.87 0.83 -27.10
N VAL A 452 11.63 1.64 -26.07
CA VAL A 452 11.88 3.09 -26.06
C VAL A 452 12.84 3.42 -24.93
N ILE A 453 13.54 4.56 -24.97
CA ILE A 453 14.39 5.00 -23.84
C ILE A 453 13.54 5.08 -22.55
N SER A 454 14.03 4.59 -21.40
CA SER A 454 13.27 4.64 -20.14
C SER A 454 13.20 6.06 -19.53
N PRO A 455 12.21 6.37 -18.67
CA PRO A 455 12.18 7.60 -17.89
C PRO A 455 13.45 7.79 -17.05
N GLY A 456 14.00 6.69 -16.52
CA GLY A 456 15.28 6.68 -15.82
C GLY A 456 16.41 7.19 -16.70
N THR A 457 16.61 6.56 -17.87
CA THR A 457 17.62 7.00 -18.85
C THR A 457 17.38 8.44 -19.31
N ARG A 458 16.14 8.87 -19.58
CA ARG A 458 15.85 10.27 -19.93
C ARG A 458 16.29 11.24 -18.83
N SER A 459 16.07 10.90 -17.55
CA SER A 459 16.53 11.71 -16.42
C SER A 459 18.06 11.82 -16.36
N VAL A 460 18.75 10.68 -16.52
CA VAL A 460 20.21 10.59 -16.56
C VAL A 460 20.77 11.44 -17.70
N LEU A 461 20.27 11.27 -18.92
CA LEU A 461 20.70 12.01 -20.10
C LEU A 461 20.49 13.52 -19.92
N ALA A 462 19.34 13.96 -19.41
CA ALA A 462 19.08 15.38 -19.19
C ALA A 462 20.05 15.99 -18.16
N LEU A 463 20.29 15.33 -17.02
CA LEU A 463 21.19 15.84 -15.98
C LEU A 463 22.63 16.02 -16.49
N PHE A 464 23.19 15.04 -17.20
CA PHE A 464 24.52 15.17 -17.79
C PHE A 464 24.61 16.25 -18.89
N ASN A 465 23.49 16.62 -19.51
CA ASN A 465 23.42 17.67 -20.53
C ASN A 465 23.12 19.08 -19.97
N THR A 466 22.80 19.21 -18.67
CA THR A 466 22.29 20.47 -18.09
C THR A 466 23.38 21.46 -17.68
N ALA A 467 24.59 21.01 -17.34
CA ALA A 467 25.62 21.91 -16.83
C ALA A 467 26.08 23.02 -17.84
N PRO A 468 26.18 22.76 -19.16
CA PRO A 468 26.44 23.82 -20.15
C PRO A 468 25.35 24.90 -20.24
N THR A 469 24.07 24.54 -20.16
CA THR A 469 22.98 25.54 -20.19
C THR A 469 22.92 26.36 -18.90
N ILE A 470 23.20 25.75 -17.74
CA ILE A 470 23.44 26.48 -16.48
C ILE A 470 24.57 27.49 -16.63
N TRP A 471 25.69 27.07 -17.24
CA TRP A 471 26.84 27.91 -17.51
C TRP A 471 26.48 29.12 -18.40
N TYR A 472 25.66 28.94 -19.44
CA TYR A 472 25.22 30.05 -20.30
C TYR A 472 24.34 31.10 -19.58
N GLY A 473 23.51 30.71 -18.61
CA GLY A 473 22.69 31.64 -17.83
C GLY A 473 23.43 32.32 -16.66
N GLU A 474 24.43 31.62 -16.11
CA GLU A 474 25.37 32.18 -15.11
C GLU A 474 26.34 33.17 -15.73
N LEU A 475 26.76 32.94 -16.97
CA LEU A 475 27.42 33.95 -17.79
C LEU A 475 26.44 35.00 -18.30
N SER A 476 26.97 36.16 -18.62
CA SER A 476 26.28 37.25 -19.31
C SER A 476 27.32 38.13 -19.98
N SER A 477 26.94 38.81 -21.08
CA SER A 477 27.81 39.81 -21.69
C SER A 477 28.07 40.96 -20.73
N LEU A 478 29.15 41.73 -20.93
CA LEU A 478 29.56 42.79 -20.01
C LEU A 478 28.39 43.73 -19.64
N ARG A 479 27.64 44.17 -20.65
CA ARG A 479 26.47 45.06 -20.54
C ARG A 479 25.29 44.44 -19.76
N THR A 480 25.01 43.15 -19.96
CA THR A 480 23.98 42.40 -19.19
C THR A 480 24.47 42.06 -17.78
N ARG A 481 25.79 41.97 -17.54
CA ARG A 481 26.33 41.62 -16.21
C ARG A 481 26.44 42.83 -15.28
N MET A 482 26.90 43.97 -15.81
CA MET A 482 27.38 45.11 -15.02
C MET A 482 26.75 46.47 -15.41
N GLY A 483 25.90 46.52 -16.44
CA GLY A 483 25.30 47.77 -16.92
C GLY A 483 26.24 48.59 -17.83
N GLU A 484 26.08 49.93 -17.82
CA GLU A 484 26.91 50.84 -18.62
C GLU A 484 28.03 51.44 -17.76
N LEU A 485 29.20 50.80 -17.81
CA LEU A 485 30.37 51.18 -17.01
C LEU A 485 31.01 52.51 -17.44
N ARG A 486 30.77 52.99 -18.66
CA ARG A 486 31.50 54.14 -19.23
C ARG A 486 31.18 55.49 -18.60
N TYR A 487 30.08 55.61 -17.85
CA TYR A 487 29.72 56.84 -17.12
C TYR A 487 30.34 56.96 -15.72
N ASN A 488 30.93 55.88 -15.18
CA ASN A 488 31.54 55.85 -13.84
C ASN A 488 33.02 55.45 -13.95
N GLU A 489 33.76 56.15 -14.81
CA GLU A 489 35.16 55.88 -15.23
C GLU A 489 36.08 55.38 -14.12
N GLY A 490 36.63 54.17 -14.31
CA GLY A 490 37.63 53.57 -13.42
C GLY A 490 37.18 53.32 -11.98
N LYS A 491 35.98 53.74 -11.58
CA LYS A 491 35.56 53.69 -10.17
C LYS A 491 35.37 52.27 -9.71
N SER A 492 36.06 51.97 -8.62
CA SER A 492 35.90 50.72 -7.87
C SER A 492 34.45 50.58 -7.43
N GLY A 493 33.94 49.35 -7.43
CA GLY A 493 32.52 49.14 -7.23
C GLY A 493 32.15 47.76 -6.74
N ALA A 494 30.93 47.67 -6.24
CA ALA A 494 30.25 46.42 -5.93
C ALA A 494 28.97 46.36 -6.76
N TRP A 495 28.65 45.18 -7.26
CA TRP A 495 27.46 44.95 -8.06
C TRP A 495 26.78 43.64 -7.66
N GLY A 496 25.48 43.57 -7.91
CA GLY A 496 24.68 42.37 -7.75
C GLY A 496 23.66 42.28 -8.88
N ARG A 497 23.42 41.07 -9.37
CA ARG A 497 22.38 40.77 -10.35
C ARG A 497 21.53 39.59 -9.91
N ALA A 498 20.25 39.63 -10.22
CA ALA A 498 19.35 38.48 -10.19
C ALA A 498 18.91 38.16 -11.62
N TYR A 499 18.80 36.89 -11.95
CA TYR A 499 18.46 36.43 -13.30
C TYR A 499 17.59 35.19 -13.28
N GLY A 500 16.81 35.03 -14.35
CA GLY A 500 16.02 33.85 -14.64
C GLY A 500 16.09 33.53 -16.13
N SER A 501 16.06 32.25 -16.48
CA SER A 501 15.95 31.81 -17.86
C SER A 501 15.20 30.50 -17.98
N LYS A 502 14.58 30.28 -19.14
CA LYS A 502 13.99 29.01 -19.51
C LYS A 502 14.65 28.51 -20.79
N TYR A 503 15.02 27.23 -20.82
CA TYR A 503 15.51 26.53 -21.99
C TYR A 503 14.57 25.37 -22.33
N ASN A 504 14.23 25.22 -23.61
CA ASN A 504 13.62 24.02 -24.15
C ASN A 504 14.72 23.31 -24.97
N VAL A 505 15.07 22.08 -24.60
CA VAL A 505 16.07 21.28 -25.31
C VAL A 505 15.36 20.17 -26.08
N ALA A 506 15.69 20.03 -27.36
CA ALA A 506 15.04 19.09 -28.28
C ALA A 506 15.60 17.67 -28.14
N GLU A 507 14.78 16.66 -28.46
CA GLU A 507 15.13 15.23 -28.42
C GLU A 507 16.33 14.86 -29.30
N SER A 508 16.54 15.62 -30.39
CA SER A 508 17.73 15.57 -31.26
C SER A 508 19.06 15.87 -30.55
N SER A 509 19.01 16.33 -29.29
CA SER A 509 20.18 16.55 -28.43
C SER A 509 20.52 15.36 -27.53
N GLY A 510 19.76 14.26 -27.61
CA GLY A 510 19.90 13.03 -26.80
C GLY A 510 18.62 12.71 -26.01
N THR A 511 18.01 13.71 -25.38
CA THR A 511 16.67 13.65 -24.77
C THR A 511 16.04 15.03 -24.73
N ALA A 512 14.71 15.11 -24.85
CA ALA A 512 13.98 16.35 -24.66
C ALA A 512 13.79 16.67 -23.16
N TYR A 513 13.95 17.95 -22.80
CA TYR A 513 13.62 18.46 -21.46
C TYR A 513 13.34 19.96 -21.48
N LYS A 514 12.64 20.45 -20.46
CA LYS A 514 12.50 21.88 -20.18
C LYS A 514 13.26 22.20 -18.91
N GLN A 515 14.12 23.21 -18.96
CA GLN A 515 14.88 23.70 -17.81
C GLN A 515 14.40 25.10 -17.45
N THR A 516 14.12 25.34 -16.17
CA THR A 516 13.92 26.69 -15.62
C THR A 516 15.03 26.98 -14.63
N GLN A 517 15.90 27.92 -14.96
CA GLN A 517 17.01 28.38 -14.13
C GLN A 517 16.68 29.72 -13.48
N GLN A 518 17.02 29.88 -12.21
CA GLN A 518 17.02 31.16 -11.50
C GLN A 518 18.25 31.27 -10.60
N GLY A 519 18.78 32.49 -10.43
CA GLY A 519 19.97 32.67 -9.61
C GLY A 519 20.32 34.13 -9.35
N PHE A 520 21.40 34.31 -8.61
CA PHE A 520 22.02 35.61 -8.37
C PHE A 520 23.54 35.52 -8.49
N THR A 521 24.16 36.65 -8.83
CA THR A 521 25.61 36.85 -8.78
C THR A 521 25.88 38.12 -7.99
N LEU A 522 26.89 38.10 -7.14
CA LEU A 522 27.48 39.26 -6.49
C LEU A 522 28.93 39.40 -6.98
N GLY A 523 29.40 40.64 -7.13
CA GLY A 523 30.78 40.91 -7.49
C GLY A 523 31.29 42.23 -6.95
N ALA A 524 32.61 42.34 -6.87
CA ALA A 524 33.31 43.58 -6.57
C ALA A 524 34.55 43.71 -7.46
N ASP A 525 34.91 44.93 -7.81
CA ASP A 525 36.06 45.27 -8.65
C ASP A 525 36.76 46.53 -8.17
N ALA A 526 38.04 46.63 -8.52
CA ALA A 526 38.86 47.81 -8.30
C ALA A 526 39.69 48.14 -9.54
N GLN A 527 40.07 49.41 -9.66
CA GLN A 527 40.97 49.89 -10.71
C GLN A 527 42.39 49.35 -10.50
N LEU A 528 43.03 48.88 -11.56
CA LEU A 528 44.41 48.43 -11.53
C LEU A 528 45.37 49.62 -11.68
N GLY A 529 45.57 50.35 -10.58
CA GLY A 529 46.35 51.60 -10.57
C GLY A 529 45.73 52.67 -11.48
N ASP A 530 46.55 53.54 -12.06
CA ASP A 530 46.11 54.61 -12.98
C ASP A 530 45.83 54.07 -14.41
N SER A 531 45.19 52.91 -14.54
CA SER A 531 44.92 52.27 -15.84
C SER A 531 43.42 52.12 -16.13
N GLN A 532 43.09 51.86 -17.40
CA GLN A 532 41.72 51.57 -17.86
C GLN A 532 41.22 50.16 -17.51
N TRP A 533 41.96 49.41 -16.69
CA TRP A 533 41.61 48.03 -16.30
C TRP A 533 40.92 47.99 -14.95
N LEU A 534 39.75 47.36 -14.91
CA LEU A 534 39.09 46.88 -13.69
C LEU A 534 39.46 45.41 -13.48
N VAL A 535 39.80 45.02 -12.25
CA VAL A 535 39.98 43.63 -11.85
C VAL A 535 39.06 43.33 -10.68
N GLY A 536 38.34 42.22 -10.73
CA GLY A 536 37.33 41.89 -9.75
C GLY A 536 37.13 40.40 -9.48
N VAL A 537 36.37 40.13 -8.44
CA VAL A 537 35.94 38.79 -8.04
C VAL A 537 34.41 38.72 -8.03
N LEU A 538 33.88 37.55 -8.37
CA LEU A 538 32.45 37.25 -8.35
C LEU A 538 32.16 35.94 -7.63
N ALA A 539 30.97 35.85 -7.05
CA ALA A 539 30.42 34.63 -6.48
C ALA A 539 28.91 34.60 -6.66
N GLY A 540 28.31 33.41 -6.69
CA GLY A 540 26.86 33.31 -6.81
C GLY A 540 26.32 31.90 -6.68
N HIS A 541 25.00 31.83 -6.78
CA HIS A 541 24.23 30.60 -6.71
C HIS A 541 23.15 30.60 -7.79
N SER A 542 22.93 29.46 -8.43
CA SER A 542 21.78 29.24 -9.31
C SER A 542 21.13 27.89 -9.05
N LYS A 543 19.81 27.83 -9.20
CA LYS A 543 19.02 26.60 -9.14
C LYS A 543 18.36 26.39 -10.49
N SER A 544 18.48 25.19 -11.03
CA SER A 544 17.76 24.75 -12.24
C SER A 544 16.83 23.60 -11.89
N ASP A 545 15.56 23.75 -12.25
CA ASP A 545 14.58 22.67 -12.22
C ASP A 545 14.30 22.17 -13.64
N LEU A 546 14.25 20.84 -13.78
CA LEU A 546 14.13 20.11 -15.04
C LEU A 546 12.79 19.35 -15.04
N ASP A 547 12.01 19.57 -16.09
CA ASP A 547 10.73 18.93 -16.38
C ASP A 547 10.89 17.99 -17.59
N LEU A 548 10.56 16.72 -17.40
CA LEU A 548 10.64 15.64 -18.39
C LEU A 548 9.29 14.91 -18.52
N SER A 549 9.17 14.10 -19.57
CA SER A 549 8.00 13.24 -19.82
C SER A 549 7.63 12.33 -18.63
N ARG A 550 6.35 11.95 -18.53
CA ARG A 550 5.81 11.02 -17.50
C ARG A 550 5.98 11.48 -16.04
N GLY A 551 6.16 12.78 -15.77
CA GLY A 551 6.30 13.29 -14.40
C GLY A 551 7.69 13.07 -13.78
N THR A 552 8.66 12.65 -14.59
CA THR A 552 10.07 12.60 -14.20
C THR A 552 10.65 14.02 -14.13
N SER A 553 11.49 14.29 -13.15
CA SER A 553 12.07 15.62 -12.91
C SER A 553 13.52 15.54 -12.43
N GLY A 554 14.22 16.67 -12.52
CA GLY A 554 15.56 16.83 -11.98
C GLY A 554 15.75 18.21 -11.35
N THR A 555 16.74 18.33 -10.48
CA THR A 555 17.17 19.60 -9.91
C THR A 555 18.69 19.65 -9.89
N VAL A 556 19.25 20.79 -10.30
CA VAL A 556 20.69 21.08 -10.19
C VAL A 556 20.87 22.39 -9.43
N ASP A 557 21.51 22.29 -8.27
CA ASP A 557 21.95 23.45 -7.48
C ASP A 557 23.42 23.75 -7.85
N SER A 558 23.73 24.98 -8.25
CA SER A 558 25.04 25.41 -8.74
C SER A 558 25.61 26.51 -7.86
N TYR A 559 26.81 26.28 -7.33
CA TYR A 559 27.58 27.24 -6.53
C TYR A 559 28.84 27.60 -7.30
N TYR A 560 29.11 28.89 -7.50
CA TYR A 560 30.24 29.33 -8.31
C TYR A 560 30.97 30.53 -7.73
N ALA A 561 32.27 30.58 -8.02
CA ALA A 561 33.16 31.69 -7.69
C ALA A 561 34.16 31.89 -8.84
N GLY A 562 34.59 33.13 -9.06
CA GLY A 562 35.47 33.46 -10.17
C GLY A 562 36.13 34.82 -10.05
N ALA A 563 37.00 35.10 -11.01
CA ALA A 563 37.62 36.39 -11.21
C ALA A 563 37.29 36.91 -12.61
N TYR A 564 37.29 38.22 -12.77
CA TYR A 564 37.11 38.87 -14.06
C TYR A 564 38.01 40.10 -14.19
N THR A 565 38.22 40.51 -15.43
CA THR A 565 38.92 41.74 -15.77
C THR A 565 38.24 42.40 -16.95
N THR A 566 38.13 43.73 -16.90
CA THR A 566 37.45 44.51 -17.92
C THR A 566 38.32 45.72 -18.29
N TRP A 567 38.59 45.90 -19.57
CA TRP A 567 39.25 47.07 -20.14
C TRP A 567 38.26 47.86 -20.98
N LEU A 568 38.20 49.17 -20.77
CA LEU A 568 37.39 50.09 -21.57
C LEU A 568 38.24 51.29 -22.01
N ASP A 569 38.43 51.44 -23.32
CA ASP A 569 39.02 52.65 -23.89
C ASP A 569 37.94 53.55 -24.49
N GLN A 570 37.78 54.74 -23.92
CA GLN A 570 36.75 55.69 -24.37
C GLN A 570 37.09 56.37 -25.71
N ASP A 571 38.37 56.58 -26.01
CA ASP A 571 38.82 57.34 -27.18
C ASP A 571 38.59 56.56 -28.48
N SER A 572 39.00 55.28 -28.52
CA SER A 572 38.73 54.39 -29.65
C SER A 572 37.35 53.74 -29.62
N GLY A 573 36.74 53.67 -28.43
CA GLY A 573 35.51 52.96 -28.12
C GLY A 573 35.69 51.46 -27.88
N TYR A 574 36.90 50.89 -28.01
CA TYR A 574 37.12 49.46 -27.80
C TYR A 574 36.94 49.05 -26.35
N TYR A 575 36.47 47.82 -26.15
CA TYR A 575 36.43 47.18 -24.83
C TYR A 575 36.79 45.70 -24.92
N PHE A 576 37.31 45.18 -23.82
CA PHE A 576 37.57 43.76 -23.62
C PHE A 576 37.07 43.36 -22.23
N ASP A 577 36.44 42.19 -22.13
CA ASP A 577 36.00 41.62 -20.87
C ASP A 577 36.38 40.13 -20.82
N ALA A 578 36.95 39.69 -19.72
CA ALA A 578 37.28 38.28 -19.51
C ALA A 578 36.83 37.81 -18.13
N VAL A 579 36.25 36.62 -18.06
CA VAL A 579 35.79 35.97 -16.83
C VAL A 579 36.37 34.57 -16.77
N ALA A 580 36.86 34.14 -15.61
CA ALA A 580 37.17 32.74 -15.33
C ALA A 580 36.47 32.35 -14.03
N LYS A 581 35.70 31.24 -14.04
CA LYS A 581 34.98 30.77 -12.85
C LYS A 581 35.04 29.25 -12.69
N VAL A 582 34.95 28.83 -11.44
CA VAL A 582 34.75 27.43 -11.04
C VAL A 582 33.34 27.25 -10.51
N ASN A 583 32.76 26.09 -10.77
CA ASN A 583 31.42 25.68 -10.41
C ASN A 583 31.46 24.38 -9.60
N ARG A 584 30.55 24.25 -8.64
CA ARG A 584 30.12 22.97 -8.07
C ARG A 584 28.65 22.78 -8.39
N PHE A 585 28.31 21.66 -9.02
CA PHE A 585 26.94 21.26 -9.32
C PHE A 585 26.53 20.10 -8.39
N ASP A 586 25.47 20.30 -7.63
CA ASP A 586 24.81 19.28 -6.83
C ASP A 586 23.54 18.84 -7.58
N ASN A 587 23.57 17.65 -8.18
CA ASN A 587 22.56 17.13 -9.10
C ASN A 587 21.65 16.09 -8.40
N LYS A 588 20.35 16.13 -8.68
CA LYS A 588 19.33 15.24 -8.11
C LYS A 588 18.30 14.85 -9.19
N SER A 589 17.90 13.59 -9.25
CA SER A 589 16.78 13.09 -10.07
C SER A 589 15.62 12.58 -9.21
N LYS A 590 14.41 12.68 -9.76
CA LYS A 590 13.22 11.94 -9.32
C LYS A 590 12.52 11.39 -10.56
N VAL A 591 12.51 10.08 -10.69
CA VAL A 591 11.99 9.35 -11.84
C VAL A 591 10.67 8.71 -11.44
N ALA A 592 9.64 8.93 -12.25
CA ALA A 592 8.39 8.20 -12.13
C ALA A 592 8.48 6.95 -13.00
N MET A 593 8.35 5.78 -12.37
CA MET A 593 8.46 4.46 -13.01
C MET A 593 7.10 3.98 -13.53
N SER A 594 7.09 3.02 -14.46
CA SER A 594 5.88 2.44 -15.05
C SER A 594 4.93 1.80 -14.03
N ASP A 595 5.45 1.20 -12.97
CA ASP A 595 4.67 0.60 -11.88
C ASP A 595 4.07 1.62 -10.89
N GLY A 596 4.29 2.92 -11.12
CA GLY A 596 3.85 4.01 -10.25
C GLY A 596 4.81 4.30 -9.08
N SER A 597 5.89 3.54 -8.92
CA SER A 597 6.94 3.83 -7.94
C SER A 597 7.79 5.06 -8.33
N GLN A 598 8.62 5.52 -7.41
CA GLN A 598 9.54 6.64 -7.64
C GLN A 598 10.98 6.27 -7.35
N ALA A 599 11.81 6.30 -8.39
CA ALA A 599 13.25 6.15 -8.26
C ALA A 599 13.97 7.50 -8.11
N LYS A 600 15.11 7.52 -7.42
CA LYS A 600 15.90 8.71 -7.07
C LYS A 600 17.38 8.42 -7.25
N GLY A 601 18.13 9.44 -7.69
CA GLY A 601 19.59 9.42 -7.74
C GLY A 601 20.15 10.81 -7.45
N ASN A 602 21.39 10.85 -6.95
CA ASN A 602 22.09 12.12 -6.73
C ASN A 602 23.60 11.98 -6.98
N TYR A 603 24.22 13.06 -7.46
CA TYR A 603 25.65 13.09 -7.69
C TYR A 603 26.18 14.53 -7.71
N LYS A 604 27.49 14.69 -7.61
CA LYS A 604 28.13 16.02 -7.54
C LYS A 604 29.28 16.11 -8.53
N THR A 605 29.33 17.19 -9.30
CA THR A 605 30.39 17.46 -10.28
C THR A 605 30.97 18.84 -10.08
N ASN A 606 32.20 19.04 -10.54
CA ASN A 606 32.84 20.35 -10.57
C ASN A 606 33.04 20.79 -12.03
N GLY A 607 32.90 22.08 -12.29
CA GLY A 607 33.17 22.68 -13.60
C GLY A 607 34.23 23.76 -13.51
N VAL A 608 34.99 23.94 -14.57
CA VAL A 608 35.89 25.08 -14.76
C VAL A 608 35.71 25.62 -16.18
N GLY A 609 35.66 26.93 -16.32
CA GLY A 609 35.53 27.56 -17.62
C GLY A 609 35.95 29.03 -17.62
N ALA A 610 35.99 29.58 -18.82
CA ALA A 610 36.29 30.99 -19.05
C ALA A 610 35.46 31.55 -20.21
N SER A 611 35.30 32.86 -20.24
CA SER A 611 34.74 33.60 -21.37
C SER A 611 35.57 34.85 -21.65
N ALA A 612 35.69 35.23 -22.92
CA ALA A 612 36.26 36.48 -23.37
C ALA A 612 35.30 37.16 -24.36
N GLU A 613 35.04 38.45 -24.16
CA GLU A 613 34.22 39.30 -25.01
C GLU A 613 35.07 40.49 -25.47
N PHE A 614 34.96 40.84 -26.75
CA PHE A 614 35.60 42.00 -27.34
C PHE A 614 34.60 42.74 -28.22
N GLY A 615 34.57 44.06 -28.13
CA GLY A 615 33.67 44.87 -28.94
C GLY A 615 34.11 46.32 -29.04
N ARG A 616 33.31 47.12 -29.76
CA ARG A 616 33.60 48.53 -29.97
C ARG A 616 32.34 49.37 -29.90
N HIS A 617 32.31 50.35 -29.00
CA HIS A 617 31.24 51.31 -28.90
C HIS A 617 31.42 52.44 -29.92
N ILE A 618 30.54 52.52 -30.92
CA ILE A 618 30.57 53.53 -31.98
C ILE A 618 29.46 54.55 -31.70
N LYS A 619 29.85 55.75 -31.28
CA LYS A 619 28.95 56.89 -31.08
C LYS A 619 28.47 57.42 -32.44
N LEU A 620 27.19 57.76 -32.53
CA LEU A 620 26.54 58.40 -33.68
C LEU A 620 25.89 59.73 -33.23
N ASP A 621 25.35 60.47 -34.19
CA ASP A 621 24.61 61.71 -33.93
C ASP A 621 23.37 61.49 -33.04
N ASP A 622 22.84 62.57 -32.46
CA ASP A 622 21.63 62.61 -31.61
C ASP A 622 21.62 61.62 -30.41
N GLY A 623 22.81 61.19 -29.98
CA GLY A 623 23.03 60.28 -28.85
C GLY A 623 22.82 58.80 -29.19
N TYR A 624 22.68 58.44 -30.47
CA TYR A 624 22.60 57.03 -30.88
C TYR A 624 23.98 56.35 -30.81
N PHE A 625 23.99 55.02 -30.67
CA PHE A 625 25.21 54.22 -30.77
C PHE A 625 24.96 52.85 -31.40
N VAL A 626 26.04 52.27 -31.93
CA VAL A 626 26.11 50.87 -32.35
C VAL A 626 27.34 50.24 -31.70
N GLU A 627 27.18 49.07 -31.10
CA GLU A 627 28.21 48.35 -30.35
C GLU A 627 28.30 46.90 -30.88
N PRO A 628 29.03 46.66 -32.01
CA PRO A 628 29.39 45.32 -32.44
C PRO A 628 30.29 44.64 -31.40
N PHE A 629 30.05 43.34 -31.19
CA PHE A 629 30.81 42.51 -30.25
C PHE A 629 30.96 41.07 -30.76
N ALA A 630 32.01 40.41 -30.30
CA ALA A 630 32.22 38.98 -30.41
C ALA A 630 32.61 38.42 -29.03
N GLN A 631 32.12 37.23 -28.71
CA GLN A 631 32.35 36.55 -27.45
C GLN A 631 32.66 35.07 -27.73
N VAL A 632 33.62 34.52 -26.99
CA VAL A 632 33.88 33.09 -26.91
C VAL A 632 33.80 32.67 -25.44
N SER A 633 33.20 31.51 -25.17
CA SER A 633 33.23 30.89 -23.86
C SER A 633 33.49 29.40 -23.98
N ALA A 634 34.20 28.84 -23.01
CA ALA A 634 34.49 27.41 -22.95
C ALA A 634 34.37 26.92 -21.51
N VAL A 635 33.79 25.73 -21.34
CA VAL A 635 33.63 25.08 -20.04
C VAL A 635 33.89 23.59 -20.15
N SER A 636 34.56 23.04 -19.13
CA SER A 636 34.75 21.61 -18.93
C SER A 636 34.13 21.22 -17.58
N ILE A 637 33.21 20.27 -17.60
CA ILE A 637 32.59 19.70 -16.39
C ILE A 637 33.14 18.30 -16.17
N GLN A 638 33.52 17.99 -14.93
CA GLN A 638 34.00 16.68 -14.51
C GLN A 638 32.92 15.61 -14.77
N GLY A 639 33.31 14.48 -15.38
CA GLY A 639 32.45 13.29 -15.49
C GLY A 639 32.16 12.67 -14.12
N ALA A 640 31.13 11.85 -14.03
CA ALA A 640 30.69 11.19 -12.80
C ALA A 640 29.94 9.89 -13.08
N SER A 641 30.00 8.97 -12.11
CA SER A 641 29.13 7.81 -12.05
C SER A 641 28.21 7.88 -10.83
N TYR A 642 26.98 7.38 -10.98
CA TYR A 642 26.01 7.25 -9.90
C TYR A 642 24.95 6.21 -10.22
N ASP A 643 24.32 5.67 -9.18
CA ASP A 643 23.22 4.71 -9.31
C ASP A 643 21.91 5.37 -8.88
N LEU A 644 20.80 4.94 -9.48
CA LEU A 644 19.45 5.18 -8.95
C LEU A 644 19.10 4.06 -7.97
N ASP A 645 18.24 4.34 -7.00
CA ASP A 645 17.69 3.34 -6.06
C ASP A 645 16.88 2.22 -6.74
N SER A 646 16.48 2.39 -8.01
CA SER A 646 15.94 1.30 -8.86
C SER A 646 16.99 0.28 -9.33
N GLY A 647 18.28 0.53 -9.10
CA GLY A 647 19.40 -0.29 -9.58
C GLY A 647 20.00 0.18 -10.92
N LEU A 648 19.42 1.20 -11.56
CA LEU A 648 19.89 1.75 -12.83
C LEU A 648 21.24 2.47 -12.64
N LYS A 649 22.28 2.03 -13.36
CA LYS A 649 23.64 2.57 -13.24
C LYS A 649 23.90 3.60 -14.33
N ALA A 650 24.47 4.74 -13.96
CA ALA A 650 24.76 5.85 -14.87
C ALA A 650 26.23 6.26 -14.79
N GLU A 651 26.88 6.43 -15.94
CA GLU A 651 28.25 6.92 -16.07
C GLU A 651 28.29 7.97 -17.18
N GLY A 652 28.62 9.21 -16.83
CA GLY A 652 28.77 10.31 -17.78
C GLY A 652 30.23 10.73 -17.90
N ASP A 653 30.70 10.83 -19.14
CA ASP A 653 32.04 11.33 -19.44
C ASP A 653 32.20 12.83 -19.08
N ARG A 654 33.41 13.35 -19.27
CA ARG A 654 33.70 14.79 -19.14
C ARG A 654 32.91 15.60 -20.18
N THR A 655 31.82 16.24 -19.77
CA THR A 655 31.07 17.18 -20.60
C THR A 655 31.91 18.41 -20.95
N THR A 656 31.92 18.81 -22.22
CA THR A 656 32.56 20.05 -22.69
C THR A 656 31.62 20.91 -23.53
N SER A 657 31.80 22.24 -23.46
CA SER A 657 31.11 23.21 -24.31
C SER A 657 32.09 24.29 -24.74
N VAL A 658 31.98 24.72 -26.00
CA VAL A 658 32.72 25.82 -26.62
C VAL A 658 31.72 26.62 -27.43
N LEU A 659 31.29 27.76 -26.87
CA LEU A 659 30.24 28.59 -27.44
C LEU A 659 30.82 29.91 -27.98
N GLY A 660 30.64 30.14 -29.28
CA GLY A 660 30.92 31.42 -29.93
C GLY A 660 29.64 32.24 -30.15
N LYS A 661 29.75 33.56 -30.01
CA LYS A 661 28.65 34.51 -30.19
C LYS A 661 29.17 35.77 -30.88
N ALA A 662 28.46 36.25 -31.88
CA ALA A 662 28.79 37.49 -32.59
C ALA A 662 27.51 38.29 -32.86
N GLY A 663 27.54 39.60 -32.62
CA GLY A 663 26.33 40.41 -32.73
C GLY A 663 26.59 41.90 -32.61
N ALA A 664 25.52 42.66 -32.48
CA ALA A 664 25.58 44.09 -32.20
C ALA A 664 24.47 44.51 -31.23
N THR A 665 24.79 45.49 -30.39
CA THR A 665 23.81 46.24 -29.60
C THR A 665 23.61 47.61 -30.25
N VAL A 666 22.37 48.05 -30.40
CA VAL A 666 22.01 49.40 -30.86
C VAL A 666 21.20 50.09 -29.79
N GLY A 667 21.42 51.39 -29.56
CA GLY A 667 20.70 52.09 -28.52
C GLY A 667 20.83 53.60 -28.63
N ARG A 668 20.28 54.29 -27.62
CA ARG A 668 20.36 55.75 -27.52
C ARG A 668 20.63 56.15 -26.09
N ASN A 669 21.55 57.10 -25.89
CA ASN A 669 21.79 57.72 -24.60
C ASN A 669 20.92 58.97 -24.40
N PHE A 670 20.20 59.03 -23.29
CA PHE A 670 19.50 60.21 -22.80
C PHE A 670 20.25 60.74 -21.57
N ASP A 671 20.79 61.94 -21.67
CA ASP A 671 21.33 62.68 -20.53
C ASP A 671 20.16 63.26 -19.71
N LEU A 672 20.17 63.03 -18.39
CA LEU A 672 19.14 63.47 -17.44
C LEU A 672 19.70 64.52 -16.44
N GLY A 673 20.91 65.03 -16.68
CA GLY A 673 21.63 65.96 -15.83
C GLY A 673 22.12 65.35 -14.51
N GLU A 674 23.06 66.04 -13.85
CA GLU A 674 23.55 65.66 -12.50
C GLU A 674 24.12 64.23 -12.43
N GLY A 675 24.83 63.80 -13.49
CA GLY A 675 25.42 62.46 -13.59
C GLY A 675 24.42 61.32 -13.83
N ARG A 676 23.15 61.64 -14.09
CA ARG A 676 22.09 60.68 -14.42
C ARG A 676 21.96 60.51 -15.93
N PHE A 677 21.69 59.29 -16.36
CA PHE A 677 21.41 58.94 -17.74
C PHE A 677 20.35 57.84 -17.80
N ALA A 678 19.67 57.72 -18.94
CA ALA A 678 18.90 56.54 -19.30
C ALA A 678 19.32 56.07 -20.70
N GLN A 679 19.55 54.78 -20.87
CA GLN A 679 20.10 54.21 -22.09
C GLN A 679 19.34 52.92 -22.47
N PRO A 680 18.19 53.03 -23.17
CA PRO A 680 17.52 51.87 -23.76
C PRO A 680 18.31 51.35 -24.97
N TYR A 681 18.29 50.03 -25.16
CA TYR A 681 18.99 49.33 -26.22
C TYR A 681 18.27 48.07 -26.70
N LEU A 682 18.58 47.66 -27.93
CA LEU A 682 18.21 46.40 -28.56
C LEU A 682 19.49 45.64 -28.94
N ARG A 683 19.47 44.31 -28.86
CA ARG A 683 20.60 43.44 -29.21
C ARG A 683 20.15 42.38 -30.19
N ALA A 684 20.99 42.06 -31.17
CA ALA A 684 20.84 40.89 -32.03
C ALA A 684 22.19 40.18 -32.16
N ALA A 685 22.20 38.84 -32.09
CA ALA A 685 23.41 38.05 -32.20
C ALA A 685 23.16 36.67 -32.84
N ALA A 686 24.17 36.16 -33.56
CA ALA A 686 24.27 34.75 -33.91
C ALA A 686 25.13 34.04 -32.85
N VAL A 687 24.72 32.83 -32.47
CA VAL A 687 25.39 32.01 -31.46
C VAL A 687 25.59 30.61 -32.04
N HIS A 688 26.74 29.98 -31.78
CA HIS A 688 27.04 28.61 -32.20
C HIS A 688 27.76 27.84 -31.09
N GLU A 689 27.27 26.63 -30.77
CA GLU A 689 27.95 25.67 -29.90
C GLU A 689 28.77 24.70 -30.77
N PHE A 690 30.09 24.71 -30.57
CA PHE A 690 31.07 23.96 -31.37
C PHE A 690 31.42 22.58 -30.79
N ALA A 691 31.28 22.38 -29.47
CA ALA A 691 31.59 21.10 -28.84
C ALA A 691 30.54 20.07 -29.23
N LYS A 692 31.02 18.91 -29.68
CA LYS A 692 30.21 17.76 -30.10
C LYS A 692 30.51 16.58 -29.21
N ASN A 693 29.48 15.80 -28.96
CA ASN A 693 29.49 14.54 -28.22
C ASN A 693 29.86 14.68 -26.73
N ASN A 694 28.90 14.34 -25.88
CA ASN A 694 29.11 14.06 -24.46
C ASN A 694 28.49 12.69 -24.21
N GLN A 695 29.34 11.67 -24.10
CA GLN A 695 28.86 10.28 -23.98
C GLN A 695 28.33 10.01 -22.57
N VAL A 696 27.25 9.26 -22.51
CA VAL A 696 26.62 8.80 -21.28
C VAL A 696 26.30 7.33 -21.43
N LYS A 697 26.86 6.51 -20.56
CA LYS A 697 26.57 5.08 -20.46
C LYS A 697 25.47 4.88 -19.40
N VAL A 698 24.43 4.15 -19.76
CA VAL A 698 23.38 3.72 -18.82
C VAL A 698 23.28 2.20 -18.87
N ASN A 699 23.55 1.56 -17.74
CA ASN A 699 23.93 0.16 -17.64
C ASN A 699 25.06 -0.17 -18.64
N ASP A 700 24.81 -0.96 -19.68
CA ASP A 700 25.78 -1.24 -20.75
C ASP A 700 25.51 -0.53 -22.09
N ASN A 701 24.52 0.37 -22.12
CA ASN A 701 24.09 1.08 -23.32
C ASN A 701 24.76 2.47 -23.40
N VAL A 702 25.38 2.78 -24.53
CA VAL A 702 26.03 4.09 -24.77
C VAL A 702 25.10 5.01 -25.53
N PHE A 703 24.84 6.19 -24.95
CA PHE A 703 24.09 7.29 -25.52
C PHE A 703 25.01 8.50 -25.75
N ASN A 704 24.57 9.43 -26.59
CA ASN A 704 25.34 10.63 -26.92
C ASN A 704 24.48 11.90 -26.76
N ASN A 705 24.90 12.77 -25.85
CA ASN A 705 24.32 14.10 -25.67
C ASN A 705 25.07 15.12 -26.52
N ASP A 706 24.39 15.75 -27.49
CA ASP A 706 25.02 16.68 -28.44
C ASP A 706 24.22 17.98 -28.55
N LEU A 707 24.69 19.04 -27.88
CA LEU A 707 24.11 20.39 -27.94
C LEU A 707 24.60 21.23 -29.13
N SER A 708 25.49 20.72 -29.98
CA SER A 708 26.09 21.50 -31.06
C SER A 708 25.06 22.03 -32.07
N GLY A 709 25.17 23.30 -32.44
CA GLY A 709 24.19 23.94 -33.31
C GLY A 709 24.22 25.47 -33.26
N SER A 710 23.59 26.10 -34.25
CA SER A 710 23.41 27.54 -34.34
C SER A 710 22.08 27.97 -33.73
N ARG A 711 22.06 29.15 -33.10
CA ARG A 711 20.82 29.84 -32.68
C ARG A 711 20.93 31.35 -32.92
N ALA A 712 19.80 31.98 -33.23
CA ALA A 712 19.69 33.43 -33.30
C ALA A 712 19.18 33.95 -31.95
N GLU A 713 19.80 34.99 -31.39
CA GLU A 713 19.40 35.68 -30.17
C GLU A 713 18.96 37.11 -30.49
N VAL A 714 17.84 37.54 -29.88
CA VAL A 714 17.41 38.93 -29.82
C VAL A 714 17.12 39.33 -28.38
N GLY A 715 17.38 40.58 -28.02
CA GLY A 715 17.13 41.08 -26.67
C GLY A 715 16.89 42.58 -26.64
N ALA A 716 16.32 43.04 -25.53
CA ALA A 716 16.02 44.44 -25.27
C ALA A 716 16.31 44.75 -23.80
N GLY A 717 16.81 45.95 -23.51
CA GLY A 717 17.13 46.35 -22.15
C GLY A 717 17.27 47.84 -21.96
N ILE A 718 17.50 48.24 -20.72
CA ILE A 718 17.75 49.62 -20.31
C ILE A 718 18.79 49.65 -19.19
N ALA A 719 19.73 50.59 -19.28
CA ALA A 719 20.59 50.99 -18.17
C ALA A 719 20.21 52.41 -17.71
N VAL A 720 20.18 52.66 -16.40
CA VAL A 720 19.80 53.94 -15.81
C VAL A 720 20.75 54.29 -14.66
N SER A 721 21.31 55.50 -14.67
CA SER A 721 21.96 56.09 -13.49
C SER A 721 20.95 56.89 -12.68
N LEU A 722 20.77 56.51 -11.40
CA LEU A 722 19.94 57.24 -10.44
C LEU A 722 20.72 58.34 -9.72
N SER A 723 22.05 58.17 -9.63
CA SER A 723 23.01 59.15 -9.10
C SER A 723 24.41 58.80 -9.60
N GLU A 724 25.39 59.70 -9.42
CA GLU A 724 26.81 59.48 -9.75
C GLU A 724 27.44 58.19 -9.15
N ARG A 725 26.76 57.53 -8.20
CA ARG A 725 27.23 56.31 -7.54
C ARG A 725 26.32 55.10 -7.71
N LEU A 726 25.09 55.25 -8.21
CA LEU A 726 24.10 54.17 -8.25
C LEU A 726 23.52 54.00 -9.66
N GLN A 727 23.81 52.85 -10.26
CA GLN A 727 23.25 52.43 -11.54
C GLN A 727 22.36 51.20 -11.37
N LEU A 728 21.30 51.14 -12.18
CA LEU A 728 20.43 49.98 -12.37
C LEU A 728 20.43 49.56 -13.83
N HIS A 729 20.27 48.27 -14.10
CA HIS A 729 19.97 47.77 -15.44
C HIS A 729 18.96 46.64 -15.39
N ALA A 730 18.17 46.51 -16.46
CA ALA A 730 17.28 45.39 -16.69
C ALA A 730 17.26 45.04 -18.18
N ASP A 731 17.29 43.75 -18.50
CA ASP A 731 17.23 43.24 -19.86
C ASP A 731 16.48 41.91 -19.96
N ILE A 732 15.87 41.69 -21.13
CA ILE A 732 15.19 40.46 -21.53
C ILE A 732 15.74 39.97 -22.86
N ASP A 733 15.77 38.66 -23.05
CA ASP A 733 16.24 38.03 -24.29
C ASP A 733 15.46 36.77 -24.67
N TYR A 734 15.48 36.48 -25.97
CA TYR A 734 14.92 35.30 -26.62
C TYR A 734 15.97 34.72 -27.56
N SER A 735 16.09 33.39 -27.64
CA SER A 735 16.88 32.77 -28.71
C SER A 735 16.25 31.49 -29.25
N ASN A 736 16.43 31.21 -30.53
CA ASN A 736 15.86 30.03 -31.19
C ASN A 736 16.89 29.32 -32.09
N GLY A 737 16.85 27.99 -32.09
CA GLY A 737 17.65 27.11 -32.93
C GLY A 737 17.24 25.64 -32.74
N ASP A 738 17.67 24.76 -33.65
CA ASP A 738 17.09 23.41 -33.83
C ASP A 738 17.21 22.47 -32.61
N LYS A 739 18.15 22.76 -31.69
CA LYS A 739 18.41 21.94 -30.48
C LYS A 739 18.10 22.64 -29.16
N ILE A 740 18.26 23.96 -29.11
CA ILE A 740 18.05 24.77 -27.91
C ILE A 740 17.25 26.01 -28.29
N GLU A 741 16.04 26.11 -27.76
CA GLU A 741 15.30 27.36 -27.67
C GLU A 741 15.46 27.92 -26.25
N LYS A 742 15.65 29.24 -26.15
CA LYS A 742 15.51 30.01 -24.92
C LYS A 742 14.27 30.90 -25.06
N PRO A 743 13.06 30.40 -24.73
CA PRO A 743 11.82 31.18 -24.86
C PRO A 743 11.80 32.47 -24.02
N PHE A 744 12.61 32.53 -22.95
CA PHE A 744 12.77 33.73 -22.14
C PHE A 744 14.08 33.71 -21.34
N GLY A 745 14.77 34.83 -21.33
CA GLY A 745 15.71 35.23 -20.27
C GLY A 745 15.34 36.59 -19.73
N ALA A 746 15.60 36.81 -18.44
CA ALA A 746 15.57 38.11 -17.82
C ALA A 746 16.72 38.26 -16.82
N ASN A 747 17.21 39.48 -16.72
CA ASN A 747 18.27 39.88 -15.81
C ASN A 747 17.97 41.28 -15.27
N VAL A 748 18.20 41.48 -13.97
CA VAL A 748 18.10 42.77 -13.29
C VAL A 748 19.32 42.93 -12.39
N GLY A 749 20.02 44.05 -12.50
CA GLY A 749 21.22 44.29 -11.71
C GLY A 749 21.37 45.72 -11.21
N VAL A 750 22.16 45.84 -10.15
CA VAL A 750 22.52 47.09 -9.47
C VAL A 750 24.03 47.17 -9.35
N ARG A 751 24.59 48.36 -9.58
CA ARG A 751 26.00 48.68 -9.33
C ARG A 751 26.11 49.91 -8.45
N PHE A 752 26.93 49.81 -7.41
CA PHE A 752 27.35 50.92 -6.56
C PHE A 752 28.84 51.18 -6.75
N THR A 753 29.23 52.42 -7.04
CA THR A 753 30.63 52.83 -7.25
C THR A 753 31.07 53.90 -6.25
N TRP A 754 32.32 53.85 -5.81
CA TRP A 754 32.91 54.80 -4.85
C TRP A 754 34.14 55.52 -5.40
#